data_AF-A0A941PSK6-F1
#
_entry.id   AF-A0A941PSK6-F1
#
_cell.length_a   1.000
_cell.length_b   1.000
_cell.length_c   1.000
_cell.angle_alpha   90.00
_cell.angle_beta   90.00
_cell.angle_gamma   90.00
#
_symmetry.space_group_name_H-M   'P 1'
#
loop_
_entity.id
_entity.type
_entity.pdbx_description
1 polymer ?
#
loop_
_entity_poly.entity_id
_entity_poly.type
_entity_poly.pdbx_seq_one_letter_code
_entity_poly.pdbx_strand_id
1 'polypeptide(L)'
;TRLKYLCDVGIGYLTLDCRSRTLGGGEVQRINLTTALGTSLVNTLFVLDEPSIGLHPRDMDRITQAMQRLKTAGNTLVVVEHDPAVMLAADRVLDFGPGPGAAGGRIVFDGTPAELRGADTLTGQYLGGRKSIGLGFSRLVQDNTPRLILEGVREHNLKGIDVAFPLQRLVTVTGVSGSGKSTLIQDVLAPALMRHFGQATEAPGAHERLLGAEQLAGVVFVDQSPIGKTARSNPASYVGAWDAIRKLFADAPQARQRGYTAAKFSFNSGDGRCPTCGGSGFEHVEMQFLSDVYLRCPDCNGQRYRPEILEVRIDRPQKSGSDQHFQQAAEALAALGSSQKLSSDPHLKTRHLNVADVLELTVAEAVQVFARDREVVRALQPIVDVGLDYVRLGQPVPTLSGGEAQRLKLAGHLAEAAKNTSVSRQPMARKGQLFLFDEPTTGLHFDDIAKLMRALRKLLDAGHSLIVIEHNLDVMRASDWLIDLGPEGGDAGGRIVAQGTPADVARHPSSHTGAALREYEAALGQGALAAHEASSLYKQKLLALAAQGPAAENIQILRAREHNLKNLSVQVPRGRFSVVTGVSGSGKSTLAFDILFNEGQRRYLESLNAYARSIVQPAGRPDVDAVYGIPPTVAIEQRLSRGGRKSTVGTVTEVWHFLRLLYVKLGVQHCVHDFAAVQPQTPERIAAQIMTRHRGQTIGLLAPLVVARKGVYTELADWARPRGFTHLRVDGEFLPTTGFPRLDRFKEHTIELPVLSLPVTPGNEAQLRESLARALEHGKGVVHVLHDIAGLRNAMETGTSTAHIGRVEVFSTKRACPVCATSYAELDPRLFSYNSKHGWCPDCVGTGVKLTREQRKALDDSVLAADEKGREQTFAEPEVDDLTEQPCPSCQGTRLNPVARAVLLDISPPPAGGRQG
;
A
#
# COMPACT_ATOMS: atom_id res chain seq x y z
N THR A 1 18.61 -13.57 8.81
CA THR A 1 17.25 -14.13 8.97
C THR A 1 16.22 -13.09 8.53
N ARG A 2 14.99 -13.48 8.17
CA ARG A 2 13.96 -12.54 7.67
C ARG A 2 13.63 -11.39 8.63
N LEU A 3 13.64 -11.65 9.94
CA LEU A 3 13.49 -10.61 10.97
C LEU A 3 14.63 -9.57 10.90
N LYS A 4 15.88 -10.01 10.69
CA LYS A 4 17.01 -9.09 10.52
C LYS A 4 16.80 -8.20 9.30
N TYR A 5 16.26 -8.71 8.20
CA TYR A 5 15.98 -7.90 7.03
C TYR A 5 14.94 -6.81 7.30
N LEU A 6 13.91 -7.07 8.12
CA LEU A 6 12.94 -6.03 8.54
C LEU A 6 13.63 -4.92 9.34
N CYS A 7 14.59 -5.26 10.20
CA CYS A 7 15.41 -4.26 10.90
C CYS A 7 16.36 -3.53 9.93
N ASP A 8 16.98 -4.27 9.00
CA ASP A 8 17.92 -3.73 8.03
C ASP A 8 17.24 -2.72 7.11
N VAL A 9 15.97 -2.91 6.72
CA VAL A 9 15.21 -1.93 5.92
C VAL A 9 14.49 -0.86 6.78
N GLY A 10 14.75 -0.79 8.09
CA GLY A 10 14.27 0.33 8.93
C GLY A 10 12.81 0.22 9.42
N ILE A 11 12.16 -0.95 9.33
CA ILE A 11 10.79 -1.18 9.84
C ILE A 11 10.76 -2.07 11.09
N GLY A 12 11.89 -2.18 11.79
CA GLY A 12 12.00 -2.97 13.01
C GLY A 12 11.15 -2.48 14.19
N TYR A 13 10.59 -1.28 14.11
CA TYR A 13 9.66 -0.75 15.11
C TYR A 13 8.23 -1.30 14.99
N LEU A 14 7.89 -1.92 13.86
CA LEU A 14 6.56 -2.50 13.64
C LEU A 14 6.41 -3.82 14.39
N THR A 15 5.23 -4.04 14.95
CA THR A 15 4.87 -5.35 15.49
C THR A 15 4.46 -6.29 14.35
N LEU A 16 4.74 -7.59 14.50
CA LEU A 16 4.34 -8.58 13.48
C LEU A 16 2.81 -8.69 13.32
N ASP A 17 2.04 -8.32 14.34
CA ASP A 17 0.57 -8.32 14.29
C ASP A 17 -0.04 -7.02 13.73
N CYS A 18 0.80 -6.01 13.43
CA CYS A 18 0.36 -4.78 12.80
C CYS A 18 -0.37 -5.09 11.48
N ARG A 19 -1.56 -4.50 11.32
CA ARG A 19 -2.46 -4.76 10.19
C ARG A 19 -1.85 -4.16 8.92
N SER A 20 -1.76 -4.91 7.84
CA SER A 20 -1.13 -4.42 6.59
C SER A 20 -1.81 -3.17 6.02
N ARG A 21 -3.11 -2.99 6.30
CA ARG A 21 -3.92 -1.83 5.87
C ARG A 21 -3.66 -0.54 6.64
N THR A 22 -3.08 -0.63 7.84
CA THR A 22 -2.73 0.54 8.67
C THR A 22 -1.30 1.03 8.41
N LEU A 23 -0.58 0.38 7.50
CA LEU A 23 0.77 0.75 7.13
C LEU A 23 0.78 1.88 6.09
N GLY A 24 1.75 2.78 6.21
CA GLY A 24 2.05 3.77 5.18
C GLY A 24 2.60 3.13 3.90
N GLY A 25 2.50 3.83 2.76
CA GLY A 25 2.98 3.33 1.47
C GLY A 25 4.45 2.90 1.49
N GLY A 26 5.32 3.73 2.06
CA GLY A 26 6.75 3.39 2.22
C GLY A 26 7.00 2.18 3.13
N GLU A 27 6.19 1.98 4.17
CA GLU A 27 6.32 0.80 5.06
C GLU A 27 5.98 -0.50 4.32
N VAL A 28 4.88 -0.50 3.55
CA VAL A 28 4.47 -1.65 2.71
C VAL A 28 5.57 -1.98 1.70
N GLN A 29 6.15 -0.96 1.08
CA GLN A 29 7.20 -1.16 0.10
C GLN A 29 8.46 -1.80 0.69
N ARG A 30 8.88 -1.36 1.88
CA ARG A 30 10.04 -1.93 2.60
C ARG A 30 9.79 -3.35 3.10
N ILE A 31 8.55 -3.67 3.47
CA ILE A 31 8.13 -5.05 3.76
C ILE A 31 8.30 -5.93 2.52
N ASN A 32 7.83 -5.48 1.36
CA ASN A 32 7.95 -6.23 0.11
C ASN A 32 9.41 -6.42 -0.31
N LEU A 33 10.25 -5.39 -0.12
CA LEU A 33 11.70 -5.48 -0.32
C LEU A 33 12.36 -6.55 0.58
N THR A 34 11.89 -6.68 1.81
CA THR A 34 12.37 -7.72 2.74
C THR A 34 12.05 -9.13 2.23
N THR A 35 10.86 -9.33 1.66
CA THR A 35 10.48 -10.60 1.04
C THR A 35 11.41 -10.93 -0.13
N ALA A 36 11.73 -9.95 -0.98
CA ALA A 36 12.70 -10.11 -2.08
C ALA A 36 14.11 -10.49 -1.59
N LEU A 37 14.60 -9.87 -0.51
CA LEU A 37 15.87 -10.25 0.13
C LEU A 37 15.83 -11.66 0.73
N GLY A 38 14.66 -12.11 1.16
CA GLY A 38 14.44 -13.41 1.81
C GLY A 38 14.39 -14.61 0.85
N THR A 39 14.04 -14.40 -0.42
CA THR A 39 13.81 -15.49 -1.39
C THR A 39 15.08 -16.01 -2.07
N SER A 40 16.25 -15.42 -1.81
CA SER A 40 17.55 -15.83 -2.38
C SER A 40 17.54 -16.00 -3.90
N LEU A 41 16.76 -15.17 -4.61
CA LEU A 41 16.67 -15.20 -6.07
C LEU A 41 17.99 -14.69 -6.71
N VAL A 42 18.34 -15.30 -7.83
CA VAL A 42 19.51 -14.93 -8.65
C VAL A 42 19.08 -14.82 -10.11
N ASN A 43 19.75 -13.96 -10.88
CA ASN A 43 19.45 -13.73 -12.31
C ASN A 43 18.02 -13.22 -12.58
N THR A 44 17.44 -12.51 -11.61
CA THR A 44 16.12 -11.88 -11.68
C THR A 44 16.26 -10.39 -11.98
N LEU A 45 15.32 -9.81 -12.73
CA LEU A 45 15.16 -8.35 -12.85
C LEU A 45 14.24 -7.85 -11.75
N PHE A 46 14.75 -6.96 -10.90
CA PHE A 46 13.95 -6.24 -9.92
C PHE A 46 13.64 -4.84 -10.44
N VAL A 47 12.35 -4.50 -10.51
CA VAL A 47 11.86 -3.16 -10.85
C VAL A 47 11.27 -2.53 -9.60
N LEU A 48 11.84 -1.42 -9.10
CA LEU A 48 11.42 -0.77 -7.85
C LEU A 48 10.95 0.66 -8.10
N ASP A 49 9.86 1.06 -7.44
CA ASP A 49 9.23 2.38 -7.62
C ASP A 49 9.42 3.31 -6.40
N GLU A 50 10.46 4.14 -6.39
CA GLU A 50 10.80 5.08 -5.31
C GLU A 50 10.87 4.43 -3.91
N PRO A 51 11.79 3.46 -3.70
CA PRO A 51 11.92 2.75 -2.42
C PRO A 51 12.32 3.64 -1.22
N SER A 52 12.63 4.91 -1.48
CA SER A 52 12.99 5.96 -0.52
C SER A 52 11.78 6.60 0.18
N ILE A 53 10.54 6.34 -0.27
CA ILE A 53 9.35 7.02 0.24
C ILE A 53 9.19 6.88 1.76
N GLY A 54 8.89 8.01 2.42
CA GLY A 54 8.65 8.10 3.85
C GLY A 54 9.84 7.68 4.71
N LEU A 55 11.05 7.66 4.14
CA LEU A 55 12.28 7.41 4.88
C LEU A 55 12.94 8.70 5.32
N HIS A 56 13.37 8.68 6.57
CA HIS A 56 14.26 9.69 7.07
C HIS A 56 15.65 9.55 6.42
N PRO A 57 16.37 10.65 6.11
CA PRO A 57 17.70 10.61 5.48
C PRO A 57 18.70 9.64 6.14
N ARG A 58 18.69 9.56 7.48
CA ARG A 58 19.47 8.57 8.27
C ARG A 58 19.29 7.11 7.80
N ASP A 59 18.08 6.75 7.39
CA ASP A 59 17.72 5.38 7.03
C ASP A 59 17.85 5.13 5.52
N MET A 60 18.36 6.09 4.73
CA MET A 60 18.61 5.91 3.30
C MET A 60 19.74 4.92 3.02
N ASP A 61 20.81 4.96 3.81
CA ASP A 61 21.95 4.03 3.69
C ASP A 61 21.54 2.57 3.83
N ARG A 62 20.50 2.31 4.62
CA ARG A 62 19.94 0.97 4.82
C ARG A 62 19.32 0.42 3.54
N ILE A 63 18.54 1.24 2.84
CA ILE A 63 17.89 0.86 1.59
C ILE A 63 18.89 0.75 0.45
N THR A 64 19.85 1.67 0.36
CA THR A 64 20.91 1.58 -0.66
C THR A 64 21.74 0.30 -0.46
N GLN A 65 22.08 -0.06 0.78
CA GLN A 65 22.74 -1.34 1.09
C GLN A 65 21.88 -2.55 0.74
N ALA A 66 20.57 -2.53 1.02
CA ALA A 66 19.65 -3.60 0.64
C ALA A 66 19.63 -3.82 -0.89
N MET A 67 19.55 -2.74 -1.67
CA MET A 67 19.59 -2.80 -3.13
C MET A 67 20.95 -3.30 -3.65
N GLN A 68 22.06 -2.85 -3.06
CA GLN A 68 23.39 -3.38 -3.40
C GLN A 68 23.50 -4.87 -3.09
N ARG A 69 22.92 -5.36 -1.99
CA ARG A 69 22.88 -6.80 -1.67
C ARG A 69 22.14 -7.59 -2.76
N LEU A 70 20.96 -7.13 -3.19
CA LEU A 70 20.22 -7.75 -4.29
C LEU A 70 21.06 -7.81 -5.57
N LYS A 71 21.76 -6.72 -5.91
CA LYS A 71 22.70 -6.67 -7.04
C LYS A 71 23.82 -7.70 -6.90
N THR A 72 24.52 -7.70 -5.77
CA THR A 72 25.65 -8.60 -5.52
C THR A 72 25.26 -10.09 -5.49
N ALA A 73 23.98 -10.39 -5.24
CA ALA A 73 23.44 -11.74 -5.38
C ALA A 73 23.29 -12.20 -6.86
N GLY A 74 23.65 -11.36 -7.83
CA GLY A 74 23.58 -11.67 -9.26
C GLY A 74 22.26 -11.25 -9.92
N ASN A 75 21.58 -10.24 -9.37
CA ASN A 75 20.33 -9.71 -9.92
C ASN A 75 20.56 -8.39 -10.67
N THR A 76 19.60 -8.05 -11.53
CA THR A 76 19.57 -6.75 -12.24
C THR A 76 18.55 -5.85 -11.55
N LEU A 77 18.91 -4.60 -11.27
CA LEU A 77 18.00 -3.64 -10.62
C LEU A 77 17.72 -2.47 -11.56
N VAL A 78 16.44 -2.14 -11.73
CA VAL A 78 15.94 -0.93 -12.37
C VAL A 78 15.08 -0.20 -11.36
N VAL A 79 15.54 0.95 -10.88
CA VAL A 79 14.87 1.68 -9.79
C VAL A 79 14.44 3.05 -10.29
N VAL A 80 13.13 3.34 -10.24
CA VAL A 80 12.61 4.69 -10.50
C VAL A 80 12.80 5.51 -9.22
N GLU A 81 13.51 6.63 -9.30
CA GLU A 81 13.91 7.35 -8.08
C GLU A 81 14.31 8.82 -8.31
N HIS A 82 14.14 9.65 -7.28
CA HIS A 82 14.40 11.10 -7.26
C HIS A 82 15.34 11.58 -6.15
N ASP A 83 15.55 10.80 -5.09
CA ASP A 83 16.50 11.02 -4.02
C ASP A 83 17.98 10.94 -4.49
N PRO A 84 18.79 11.96 -4.16
CA PRO A 84 20.22 11.99 -4.48
C PRO A 84 21.00 10.78 -3.99
N ALA A 85 20.73 10.24 -2.79
CA ALA A 85 21.54 9.17 -2.21
C ALA A 85 21.41 7.87 -3.01
N VAL A 86 20.19 7.56 -3.49
CA VAL A 86 19.96 6.38 -4.34
C VAL A 86 20.59 6.56 -5.72
N MET A 87 20.42 7.74 -6.33
CA MET A 87 21.04 8.06 -7.62
C MET A 87 22.56 7.92 -7.57
N LEU A 88 23.19 8.40 -6.50
CA LEU A 88 24.65 8.33 -6.32
C LEU A 88 25.17 6.92 -6.04
N ALA A 89 24.33 6.05 -5.48
CA ALA A 89 24.65 4.64 -5.25
C ALA A 89 24.53 3.76 -6.52
N ALA A 90 23.91 4.28 -7.59
CA ALA A 90 23.68 3.54 -8.82
C ALA A 90 24.96 3.32 -9.64
N ASP A 91 25.02 2.22 -10.40
CA ASP A 91 26.08 2.01 -11.39
C ASP A 91 25.85 2.89 -12.65
N ARG A 92 24.58 3.19 -12.95
CA ARG A 92 24.14 3.94 -14.13
C ARG A 92 22.86 4.73 -13.81
N VAL A 93 22.72 5.91 -14.40
CA VAL A 93 21.52 6.75 -14.31
C VAL A 93 20.99 7.05 -15.72
N LEU A 94 19.69 6.87 -15.90
CA LEU A 94 18.91 7.26 -17.07
C LEU A 94 18.04 8.45 -16.69
N ASP A 95 18.35 9.63 -17.21
CA ASP A 95 17.60 10.85 -16.97
C ASP A 95 16.57 11.08 -18.08
N PHE A 96 15.29 11.16 -17.72
CA PHE A 96 14.18 11.36 -18.64
C PHE A 96 13.72 12.82 -18.68
N GLY A 97 13.49 13.33 -19.89
CA GLY A 97 13.04 14.69 -20.08
C GLY A 97 12.86 15.05 -21.56
N PRO A 98 13.08 16.33 -21.95
CA PRO A 98 13.52 17.46 -21.10
C PRO A 98 12.42 18.04 -20.18
N GLY A 99 11.15 17.69 -20.38
CA GLY A 99 10.02 18.18 -19.59
C GLY A 99 8.97 17.09 -19.33
N PRO A 100 7.85 17.44 -18.66
CA PRO A 100 6.77 16.50 -18.36
C PRO A 100 5.84 16.31 -19.58
N GLY A 101 5.00 15.26 -19.57
CA GLY A 101 3.98 15.03 -20.59
C GLY A 101 4.54 15.04 -22.01
N ALA A 102 3.86 15.71 -22.96
CA ALA A 102 4.26 15.74 -24.37
C ALA A 102 5.68 16.30 -24.62
N ALA A 103 6.27 17.05 -23.68
CA ALA A 103 7.67 17.50 -23.75
C ALA A 103 8.68 16.40 -23.38
N GLY A 104 8.26 15.37 -22.65
CA GLY A 104 9.07 14.23 -22.20
C GLY A 104 9.22 13.11 -23.23
N GLY A 105 9.33 11.87 -22.73
CA GLY A 105 9.37 10.65 -23.52
C GLY A 105 10.72 10.35 -24.16
N ARG A 106 11.80 11.02 -23.72
CA ARG A 106 13.17 10.86 -24.22
C ARG A 106 14.14 10.72 -23.06
N ILE A 107 15.21 9.97 -23.28
CA ILE A 107 16.38 9.96 -22.40
C ILE A 107 17.25 11.15 -22.78
N VAL A 108 17.44 12.08 -21.84
CA VAL A 108 18.27 13.29 -22.02
C VAL A 108 19.69 13.09 -21.51
N PHE A 109 19.91 12.10 -20.64
CA PHE A 109 21.23 11.66 -20.21
C PHE A 109 21.26 10.17 -19.90
N ASP A 110 22.37 9.53 -20.24
CA ASP A 110 22.63 8.11 -20.04
C ASP A 110 24.11 7.91 -19.69
N GLY A 111 24.41 7.59 -18.44
CA GLY A 111 25.79 7.47 -17.97
C GLY A 111 25.90 7.20 -16.47
N THR A 112 27.07 7.47 -15.90
CA THR A 112 27.33 7.29 -14.46
C THR A 112 26.79 8.47 -13.64
N PRO A 113 26.53 8.29 -12.33
CA PRO A 113 26.10 9.40 -11.46
C PRO A 113 27.10 10.56 -11.41
N ALA A 114 28.40 10.28 -11.53
CA ALA A 114 29.46 11.30 -11.54
C ALA A 114 29.38 12.17 -12.80
N GLU A 115 29.12 11.58 -13.97
CA GLU A 115 28.93 12.29 -15.23
C GLU A 115 27.64 13.12 -15.22
N LEU A 116 26.56 12.62 -14.61
CA LEU A 116 25.29 13.34 -14.49
C LEU A 116 25.44 14.69 -13.77
N ARG A 117 26.26 14.76 -12.71
CA ARG A 117 26.52 16.02 -11.98
C ARG A 117 27.08 17.11 -12.88
N GLY A 118 27.80 16.77 -13.95
CA GLY A 118 28.33 17.72 -14.92
C GLY A 118 27.42 17.97 -16.12
N ALA A 119 26.39 17.13 -16.31
CA ALA A 119 25.53 17.20 -17.46
C ALA A 119 24.64 18.45 -17.45
N ASP A 120 24.35 18.98 -18.64
CA ASP A 120 23.39 20.06 -18.84
C ASP A 120 21.95 19.51 -18.96
N THR A 121 21.55 18.72 -17.96
CA THR A 121 20.17 18.29 -17.77
C THR A 121 19.61 18.93 -16.50
N LEU A 122 18.28 19.01 -16.38
CA LEU A 122 17.64 19.59 -15.20
C LEU A 122 18.09 18.88 -13.92
N THR A 123 18.07 17.54 -13.94
CA THR A 123 18.54 16.70 -12.85
C THR A 123 20.03 16.94 -12.54
N GLY A 124 20.87 17.00 -13.58
CA GLY A 124 22.30 17.29 -13.44
C GLY A 124 22.59 18.68 -12.84
N GLN A 125 21.77 19.67 -13.17
CA GLN A 125 21.88 21.03 -12.60
C GLN A 125 21.57 21.05 -11.10
N TYR A 126 20.55 20.33 -10.62
CA TYR A 126 20.26 20.22 -9.18
C TYR A 126 21.30 19.35 -8.45
N LEU A 127 21.63 18.17 -8.99
CA LEU A 127 22.60 17.24 -8.37
C LEU A 127 24.02 17.84 -8.33
N GLY A 128 24.38 18.65 -9.31
CA GLY A 128 25.64 19.38 -9.37
C GLY A 128 25.65 20.70 -8.60
N GLY A 129 24.57 21.07 -7.91
CA GLY A 129 24.45 22.31 -7.12
C GLY A 129 24.36 23.60 -7.94
N ARG A 130 24.24 23.52 -9.28
CA ARG A 130 24.05 24.68 -10.19
C ARG A 130 22.65 25.28 -10.09
N LYS A 131 21.67 24.47 -9.66
CA LYS A 131 20.34 24.89 -9.24
C LYS A 131 20.10 24.42 -7.81
N SER A 132 19.38 25.23 -7.04
CA SER A 132 18.95 24.89 -5.68
C SER A 132 17.51 25.29 -5.48
N ILE A 133 16.81 24.60 -4.60
CA ILE A 133 15.45 24.97 -4.20
C ILE A 133 15.54 26.28 -3.41
N GLY A 134 14.86 27.32 -3.90
CA GLY A 134 14.91 28.64 -3.27
C GLY A 134 14.30 28.58 -1.86
N LEU A 135 15.07 28.97 -0.84
CA LEU A 135 14.65 28.96 0.57
C LEU A 135 13.50 29.94 0.87
N GLY A 136 13.26 30.91 -0.02
CA GLY A 136 12.30 31.99 0.21
C GLY A 136 12.71 32.92 1.37
N PHE A 137 11.88 33.94 1.65
CA PHE A 137 12.10 34.84 2.79
C PHE A 137 11.62 34.23 4.10
N SER A 138 12.48 33.53 4.84
CA SER A 138 12.10 32.95 6.15
C SER A 138 11.42 33.99 7.04
N ARG A 139 10.24 33.64 7.56
CA ARG A 139 9.46 34.51 8.43
C ARG A 139 9.90 34.26 9.87
N LEU A 140 10.54 35.24 10.50
CA LEU A 140 11.05 35.13 11.86
C LEU A 140 9.96 34.70 12.86
N VAL A 141 10.27 33.72 13.70
CA VAL A 141 9.44 33.32 14.84
C VAL A 141 9.98 34.03 16.09
N GLN A 142 9.22 35.00 16.58
CA GLN A 142 9.50 35.77 17.79
C GLN A 142 8.66 35.23 18.97
N ASP A 143 8.98 35.62 20.20
CA ASP A 143 8.26 35.19 21.40
C ASP A 143 6.77 35.59 21.39
N ASN A 144 6.44 36.72 20.75
CA ASN A 144 5.06 37.20 20.58
C ASN A 144 4.34 36.58 19.37
N THR A 145 4.96 35.66 18.64
CA THR A 145 4.32 35.02 17.48
C THR A 145 3.14 34.18 17.96
N PRO A 146 1.93 34.38 17.40
CA PRO A 146 0.76 33.61 17.83
C PRO A 146 0.97 32.11 17.61
N ARG A 147 0.52 31.27 18.56
CA ARG A 147 0.75 29.82 18.52
C ARG A 147 -0.54 29.04 18.74
N LEU A 148 -0.62 27.90 18.07
CA LEU A 148 -1.54 26.82 18.39
C LEU A 148 -0.81 25.84 19.33
N ILE A 149 -1.37 25.54 20.49
CA ILE A 149 -0.73 24.72 21.51
C ILE A 149 -1.58 23.47 21.73
N LEU A 150 -0.92 22.32 21.67
CA LEU A 150 -1.50 21.01 21.94
C LEU A 150 -0.75 20.39 23.12
N GLU A 151 -1.45 20.16 24.23
CA GLU A 151 -0.85 19.72 25.50
C GLU A 151 -1.19 18.27 25.84
N GLY A 152 -0.25 17.59 26.50
CA GLY A 152 -0.42 16.27 27.09
C GLY A 152 -0.75 15.18 26.08
N VAL A 153 -0.14 15.20 24.89
CA VAL A 153 -0.44 14.24 23.83
C VAL A 153 0.14 12.86 24.15
N ARG A 154 -0.73 11.86 24.24
CA ARG A 154 -0.41 10.49 24.71
C ARG A 154 -0.92 9.37 23.79
N GLU A 155 -1.38 9.71 22.59
CA GLU A 155 -1.86 8.70 21.64
C GLU A 155 -0.70 7.80 21.15
N HIS A 156 -0.96 6.51 21.00
CA HIS A 156 0.03 5.48 20.62
C HIS A 156 1.35 5.55 21.40
N ASN A 157 2.47 5.89 20.74
CA ASN A 157 3.80 5.92 21.35
C ASN A 157 4.19 7.30 21.92
N LEU A 158 3.35 8.33 21.78
CA LEU A 158 3.63 9.69 22.25
C LEU A 158 3.68 9.76 23.78
N LYS A 159 4.70 10.42 24.33
CA LYS A 159 5.05 10.37 25.76
C LYS A 159 4.51 11.57 26.57
N GLY A 160 3.28 12.00 26.32
CA GLY A 160 2.68 13.15 27.00
C GLY A 160 3.35 14.46 26.61
N ILE A 161 3.52 14.68 25.30
CA ILE A 161 4.26 15.84 24.79
C ILE A 161 3.37 17.08 24.69
N ASP A 162 3.97 18.25 24.93
CA ASP A 162 3.38 19.57 24.71
C ASP A 162 4.03 20.22 23.49
N VAL A 163 3.22 20.57 22.50
CA VAL A 163 3.71 21.07 21.21
C VAL A 163 3.07 22.42 20.89
N ALA A 164 3.90 23.41 20.53
CA ALA A 164 3.45 24.75 20.18
C ALA A 164 3.81 25.10 18.72
N PHE A 165 2.80 25.19 17.86
CA PHE A 165 2.93 25.48 16.44
C PHE A 165 2.78 26.99 16.17
N PRO A 166 3.84 27.71 15.73
CA PRO A 166 3.71 29.12 15.37
C PRO A 166 2.81 29.30 14.14
N LEU A 167 1.85 30.22 14.24
CA LEU A 167 0.87 30.50 13.20
C LEU A 167 1.43 31.46 12.14
N GLN A 168 0.85 31.43 10.93
CA GLN A 168 1.28 32.15 9.73
C GLN A 168 2.76 31.90 9.35
N ARG A 169 3.21 30.68 9.63
CA ARG A 169 4.54 30.15 9.35
C ARG A 169 4.43 28.83 8.62
N LEU A 170 5.50 28.46 7.93
CA LEU A 170 5.73 27.10 7.46
C LEU A 170 6.39 26.29 8.59
N VAL A 171 5.61 25.45 9.24
CA VAL A 171 6.10 24.54 10.28
C VAL A 171 6.28 23.15 9.69
N THR A 172 7.47 22.56 9.83
CA THR A 172 7.70 21.17 9.42
C THR A 172 7.86 20.27 10.63
N VAL A 173 7.04 19.22 10.69
CA VAL A 173 7.16 18.13 11.65
C VAL A 173 7.98 17.03 11.00
N THR A 174 9.08 16.67 11.65
CA THR A 174 10.06 15.73 11.12
C THR A 174 10.53 14.75 12.20
N GLY A 175 11.50 13.91 11.86
CA GLY A 175 11.99 12.81 12.68
C GLY A 175 11.82 11.45 12.03
N VAL A 176 12.46 10.43 12.60
CA VAL A 176 12.59 9.09 12.00
C VAL A 176 11.25 8.38 11.79
N SER A 177 11.19 7.39 10.89
CA SER A 177 9.97 6.62 10.65
C SER A 177 9.52 5.92 11.95
N GLY A 178 8.22 5.99 12.27
CA GLY A 178 7.68 5.49 13.54
C GLY A 178 7.90 6.39 14.77
N SER A 179 8.43 7.61 14.64
CA SER A 179 8.65 8.51 15.78
C SER A 179 7.37 9.11 16.39
N GLY A 180 6.24 9.03 15.68
CA GLY A 180 4.93 9.55 16.11
C GLY A 180 4.42 10.77 15.32
N LYS A 181 5.01 11.11 14.17
CA LYS A 181 4.62 12.27 13.33
C LYS A 181 3.15 12.22 12.88
N SER A 182 2.75 11.12 12.23
CA SER A 182 1.38 10.92 11.76
C SER A 182 0.41 10.87 12.94
N THR A 183 0.79 10.24 14.05
CA THR A 183 -0.03 10.25 15.27
C THR A 183 -0.27 11.65 15.83
N LEU A 184 0.78 12.48 15.91
CA LEU A 184 0.64 13.84 16.40
C LEU A 184 -0.30 14.68 15.52
N ILE A 185 -0.16 14.58 14.20
CA ILE A 185 -0.85 15.48 13.26
C ILE A 185 -2.19 14.91 12.77
N GLN A 186 -2.23 13.66 12.35
CA GLN A 186 -3.38 13.02 11.72
C GLN A 186 -4.34 12.41 12.75
N ASP A 187 -3.83 11.77 13.80
CA ASP A 187 -4.68 11.06 14.77
C ASP A 187 -5.15 11.98 15.91
N VAL A 188 -4.37 13.03 16.22
CA VAL A 188 -4.65 13.96 17.34
C VAL A 188 -5.01 15.36 16.84
N LEU A 189 -4.07 16.08 16.24
CA LEU A 189 -4.26 17.52 15.94
C LEU A 189 -5.39 17.79 14.94
N ALA A 190 -5.43 17.07 13.82
CA ALA A 190 -6.42 17.26 12.77
C ALA A 190 -7.84 16.97 13.29
N PRO A 191 -8.15 15.80 13.89
CA PRO A 191 -9.47 15.53 14.47
C PRO A 191 -9.84 16.52 15.58
N ALA A 192 -8.89 16.92 16.43
CA ALA A 192 -9.16 17.89 17.50
C ALA A 192 -9.61 19.25 16.94
N LEU A 193 -8.94 19.74 15.89
CA LEU A 193 -9.32 20.97 15.20
C LEU A 193 -10.62 20.83 14.41
N MET A 194 -10.80 19.73 13.68
CA MET A 194 -12.03 19.47 12.93
C MET A 194 -13.24 19.46 13.87
N ARG A 195 -13.11 18.81 15.03
CA ARG A 195 -14.12 18.81 16.09
C ARG A 195 -14.37 20.22 16.65
N HIS A 196 -13.32 21.01 16.89
CA HIS A 196 -13.45 22.39 17.34
C HIS A 196 -14.25 23.26 16.34
N PHE A 197 -14.03 23.07 15.03
CA PHE A 197 -14.74 23.77 13.97
C PHE A 197 -16.08 23.13 13.55
N GLY A 198 -16.54 22.08 14.25
CA GLY A 198 -17.81 21.41 13.96
C GLY A 198 -17.83 20.60 12.67
N GLN A 199 -16.65 20.21 12.14
CA GLN A 199 -16.52 19.33 10.98
C GLN A 199 -16.67 17.87 11.39
N ALA A 200 -17.21 17.03 10.49
CA ALA A 200 -17.30 15.59 10.72
C ALA A 200 -15.91 14.97 10.78
N THR A 201 -15.61 14.25 11.86
CA THR A 201 -14.31 13.62 12.10
C THR A 201 -14.44 12.48 13.11
N GLU A 202 -13.43 11.63 13.19
CA GLU A 202 -13.32 10.59 14.22
C GLU A 202 -13.00 11.20 15.60
N ALA A 203 -13.05 10.38 16.64
CA ALA A 203 -12.66 10.84 17.97
C ALA A 203 -11.16 11.18 17.96
N PRO A 204 -10.75 12.40 18.40
CA PRO A 204 -9.34 12.74 18.49
C PRO A 204 -8.62 11.83 19.47
N GLY A 205 -7.38 11.46 19.15
CA GLY A 205 -6.52 10.69 20.04
C GLY A 205 -6.26 11.40 21.38
N ALA A 206 -5.72 10.65 22.34
CA ALA A 206 -5.54 11.09 23.72
C ALA A 206 -4.64 12.34 23.83
N HIS A 207 -5.23 13.44 24.32
CA HIS A 207 -4.55 14.70 24.63
C HIS A 207 -5.27 15.40 25.81
N GLU A 208 -4.63 16.40 26.42
CA GLU A 208 -5.21 17.15 27.54
C GLU A 208 -5.99 18.38 27.07
N ARG A 209 -5.35 19.26 26.30
CA ARG A 209 -5.94 20.54 25.88
C ARG A 209 -5.45 20.97 24.51
N LEU A 210 -6.32 21.69 23.80
CA LEU A 210 -6.03 22.40 22.56
C LEU A 210 -6.30 23.90 22.79
N LEU A 211 -5.28 24.75 22.66
CA LEU A 211 -5.34 26.19 22.89
C LEU A 211 -4.90 26.94 21.62
N GLY A 212 -5.47 28.11 21.34
CA GLY A 212 -5.11 28.92 20.17
C GLY A 212 -5.90 28.58 18.90
N ALA A 213 -6.80 27.60 18.94
CA ALA A 213 -7.64 27.22 17.80
C ALA A 213 -8.58 28.36 17.37
N GLU A 214 -8.98 29.22 18.31
CA GLU A 214 -9.80 30.40 18.07
C GLU A 214 -9.12 31.45 17.18
N GLN A 215 -7.81 31.36 16.96
CA GLN A 215 -7.06 32.28 16.09
C GLN A 215 -7.14 31.89 14.61
N LEU A 216 -7.67 30.69 14.32
CA LEU A 216 -7.80 30.14 12.98
C LEU A 216 -9.25 30.29 12.48
N ALA A 217 -9.41 30.38 11.15
CA ALA A 217 -10.73 30.37 10.50
C ALA A 217 -11.27 28.96 10.24
N GLY A 218 -10.39 27.95 10.27
CA GLY A 218 -10.71 26.56 9.96
C GLY A 218 -9.43 25.74 9.79
N VAL A 219 -9.61 24.43 9.62
CA VAL A 219 -8.54 23.48 9.33
C VAL A 219 -8.85 22.76 8.01
N VAL A 220 -7.79 22.49 7.25
CA VAL A 220 -7.83 21.69 6.03
C VAL A 220 -6.70 20.67 6.07
N PHE A 221 -7.06 19.39 6.03
CA PHE A 221 -6.10 18.30 5.91
C PHE A 221 -5.97 17.88 4.44
N VAL A 222 -4.76 17.93 3.91
CA VAL A 222 -4.44 17.65 2.50
C VAL A 222 -3.51 16.44 2.43
N ASP A 223 -4.12 15.27 2.25
CA ASP A 223 -3.48 13.97 2.15
C ASP A 223 -3.46 13.44 0.71
N GLN A 224 -2.81 12.28 0.53
CA GLN A 224 -2.71 11.57 -0.74
C GLN A 224 -3.95 10.71 -1.07
N SER A 225 -5.00 10.75 -0.23
CA SER A 225 -6.23 9.99 -0.52
C SER A 225 -6.86 10.45 -1.85
N PRO A 226 -7.50 9.52 -2.59
CA PRO A 226 -8.18 9.88 -3.84
C PRO A 226 -9.21 10.99 -3.60
N ILE A 227 -9.16 12.07 -4.40
CA ILE A 227 -10.06 13.23 -4.28
C ILE A 227 -11.54 12.82 -4.42
N GLY A 228 -11.83 11.81 -5.22
CA GLY A 228 -13.18 11.29 -5.40
C GLY A 228 -13.17 9.95 -6.10
N LYS A 229 -14.19 9.13 -5.83
CA LYS A 229 -14.33 7.78 -6.39
C LYS A 229 -14.96 7.75 -7.80
N THR A 230 -15.34 8.90 -8.36
CA THR A 230 -16.11 8.94 -9.62
C THR A 230 -15.27 9.43 -10.79
N ALA A 231 -15.37 8.77 -11.95
CA ALA A 231 -14.74 9.20 -13.19
C ALA A 231 -15.28 10.52 -13.77
N ARG A 232 -16.34 11.07 -13.15
CA ARG A 232 -16.95 12.35 -13.56
C ARG A 232 -16.12 13.55 -13.11
N SER A 233 -15.39 13.43 -12.01
CA SER A 233 -14.47 14.49 -11.58
C SER A 233 -13.20 14.47 -12.42
N ASN A 234 -12.74 15.64 -12.85
CA ASN A 234 -11.52 15.85 -13.60
C ASN A 234 -10.85 17.18 -13.19
N PRO A 235 -9.56 17.40 -13.50
CA PRO A 235 -8.85 18.62 -13.12
C PRO A 235 -9.58 19.91 -13.48
N ALA A 236 -10.15 20.01 -14.69
CA ALA A 236 -10.84 21.21 -15.14
C ALA A 236 -12.11 21.54 -14.34
N SER A 237 -12.90 20.51 -14.01
CA SER A 237 -14.11 20.68 -13.18
C SER A 237 -13.76 20.94 -11.71
N TYR A 238 -12.68 20.35 -11.20
CA TYR A 238 -12.26 20.50 -9.80
C TYR A 238 -11.85 21.93 -9.45
N VAL A 239 -11.05 22.60 -10.30
CA VAL A 239 -10.66 24.01 -10.10
C VAL A 239 -11.71 25.02 -10.60
N GLY A 240 -12.79 24.53 -11.21
CA GLY A 240 -13.88 25.35 -11.77
C GLY A 240 -13.58 26.00 -13.12
N ALA A 241 -12.49 25.61 -13.81
CA ALA A 241 -12.19 26.09 -15.16
C ALA A 241 -13.24 25.63 -16.19
N TRP A 242 -13.88 24.49 -15.94
CA TRP A 242 -14.87 23.91 -16.84
C TRP A 242 -16.07 24.83 -17.09
N ASP A 243 -16.51 25.60 -16.10
CA ASP A 243 -17.65 26.50 -16.24
C ASP A 243 -17.38 27.65 -17.21
N ALA A 244 -16.16 28.20 -17.18
CA ALA A 244 -15.73 29.22 -18.13
C ALA A 244 -15.65 28.66 -19.55
N ILE A 245 -15.09 27.45 -19.71
CA ILE A 245 -14.99 26.78 -21.02
C ILE A 245 -16.38 26.51 -21.60
N ARG A 246 -17.35 26.03 -20.81
CA ARG A 246 -18.72 25.77 -21.28
C ARG A 246 -19.44 27.02 -21.78
N LYS A 247 -19.20 28.18 -21.17
CA LYS A 247 -19.75 29.46 -21.65
C LYS A 247 -19.23 29.81 -23.04
N LEU A 248 -17.94 29.59 -23.30
CA LEU A 248 -17.34 29.83 -24.61
C LEU A 248 -17.97 28.97 -25.71
N PHE A 249 -18.28 27.70 -25.41
CA PHE A 249 -19.00 26.83 -26.35
C PHE A 249 -20.46 27.25 -26.57
N ALA A 250 -21.14 27.74 -25.54
CA ALA A 250 -22.49 28.28 -25.67
C ALA A 250 -22.54 29.56 -26.53
N ASP A 251 -21.45 30.34 -26.54
CA ASP A 251 -21.31 31.53 -27.37
C ASP A 251 -20.92 31.25 -28.83
N ALA A 252 -20.58 30.00 -29.17
CA ALA A 252 -20.23 29.62 -30.53
C ALA A 252 -21.41 29.85 -31.50
N PRO A 253 -21.17 30.28 -32.77
CA PRO A 253 -22.25 30.56 -33.72
C PRO A 253 -23.20 29.37 -33.94
N GLN A 254 -22.66 28.15 -34.03
CA GLN A 254 -23.41 26.91 -34.18
C GLN A 254 -24.28 26.60 -32.95
N ALA A 255 -23.77 26.88 -31.74
CA ALA A 255 -24.51 26.68 -30.49
C ALA A 255 -25.67 27.67 -30.38
N ARG A 256 -25.45 28.95 -30.70
CA ARG A 256 -26.49 29.98 -30.71
C ARG A 256 -27.60 29.68 -31.71
N GLN A 257 -27.26 29.22 -32.91
CA GLN A 257 -28.23 28.81 -33.93
C GLN A 257 -29.11 27.63 -33.47
N ARG A 258 -28.53 26.70 -32.70
CA ARG A 258 -29.22 25.51 -32.16
C ARG A 258 -29.88 25.74 -30.80
N GLY A 259 -29.79 26.95 -30.24
CA GLY A 259 -30.33 27.27 -28.91
C GLY A 259 -29.62 26.54 -27.75
N TYR A 260 -28.37 26.11 -27.94
CA TYR A 260 -27.62 25.41 -26.91
C TYR A 260 -27.06 26.36 -25.87
N THR A 261 -27.34 26.09 -24.59
CA THR A 261 -26.79 26.83 -23.45
C THR A 261 -25.59 26.10 -22.86
N ALA A 262 -24.87 26.74 -21.93
CA ALA A 262 -23.72 26.13 -21.24
C ALA A 262 -24.08 24.81 -20.50
N ALA A 263 -25.36 24.59 -20.17
CA ALA A 263 -25.84 23.34 -19.59
C ALA A 263 -25.72 22.15 -20.57
N LYS A 264 -25.87 22.39 -21.88
CA LYS A 264 -25.79 21.37 -22.92
C LYS A 264 -24.38 20.77 -23.05
N PHE A 265 -23.36 21.56 -22.72
CA PHE A 265 -21.95 21.16 -22.74
C PHE A 265 -21.45 20.60 -21.39
N SER A 266 -22.34 20.35 -20.42
CA SER A 266 -21.97 19.69 -19.17
C SER A 266 -22.01 18.17 -19.32
N PHE A 267 -20.96 17.50 -18.86
CA PHE A 267 -20.95 16.03 -18.74
C PHE A 267 -21.52 15.56 -17.38
N ASN A 268 -21.60 16.45 -16.38
CA ASN A 268 -22.14 16.14 -15.05
C ASN A 268 -23.68 16.20 -15.01
N SER A 269 -24.25 17.07 -15.83
CA SER A 269 -25.67 17.42 -15.84
C SER A 269 -26.09 17.78 -17.27
N GLY A 270 -27.37 17.66 -17.61
CA GLY A 270 -27.86 17.98 -18.95
C GLY A 270 -27.96 16.79 -19.91
N ASP A 271 -28.57 17.04 -21.06
CA ASP A 271 -28.99 16.05 -22.05
C ASP A 271 -27.98 15.85 -23.20
N GLY A 272 -26.92 16.67 -23.26
CA GLY A 272 -25.84 16.54 -24.26
C GLY A 272 -24.79 15.46 -23.97
N ARG A 273 -24.82 14.84 -22.78
CA ARG A 273 -23.89 13.77 -22.39
C ARG A 273 -24.22 12.43 -23.06
N CYS A 274 -23.21 11.60 -23.25
CA CYS A 274 -23.40 10.22 -23.71
C CYS A 274 -24.35 9.47 -22.75
N PRO A 275 -25.45 8.86 -23.25
CA PRO A 275 -26.43 8.19 -22.41
C PRO A 275 -25.88 6.93 -21.76
N THR A 276 -25.00 6.20 -22.46
CA THR A 276 -24.44 4.91 -22.04
C THR A 276 -23.59 5.03 -20.80
N CYS A 277 -22.59 5.91 -20.83
CA CYS A 277 -21.72 6.16 -19.68
C CYS A 277 -22.23 7.27 -18.76
N GLY A 278 -23.40 7.86 -19.05
CA GLY A 278 -23.94 9.00 -18.31
C GLY A 278 -22.99 10.19 -18.20
N GLY A 279 -22.12 10.40 -19.19
CA GLY A 279 -21.10 11.47 -19.23
C GLY A 279 -19.76 11.18 -18.55
N SER A 280 -19.53 9.99 -17.97
CA SER A 280 -18.21 9.65 -17.40
C SER A 280 -17.13 9.52 -18.48
N GLY A 281 -17.50 9.03 -19.68
CA GLY A 281 -16.57 8.64 -20.75
C GLY A 281 -15.90 7.29 -20.52
N PHE A 282 -15.98 6.76 -19.30
CA PHE A 282 -15.32 5.54 -18.87
C PHE A 282 -16.29 4.64 -18.10
N GLU A 283 -16.16 3.35 -18.29
CA GLU A 283 -16.79 2.31 -17.48
C GLU A 283 -15.83 1.90 -16.38
N HIS A 284 -16.34 1.84 -15.15
CA HIS A 284 -15.59 1.41 -14.00
C HIS A 284 -15.70 -0.10 -13.88
N VAL A 285 -14.58 -0.80 -14.01
CA VAL A 285 -14.47 -2.23 -13.76
C VAL A 285 -13.72 -2.40 -12.45
N GLU A 286 -14.46 -2.75 -11.42
CA GLU A 286 -13.91 -3.03 -10.10
C GLU A 286 -13.12 -4.34 -10.14
N MET A 287 -11.86 -4.30 -9.71
CA MET A 287 -10.94 -5.43 -9.80
C MET A 287 -10.67 -6.00 -8.40
N GLN A 288 -10.76 -7.32 -8.26
CA GLN A 288 -10.76 -7.96 -6.94
C GLN A 288 -9.40 -7.96 -6.22
N PHE A 289 -8.30 -7.93 -6.96
CA PHE A 289 -6.92 -8.02 -6.45
C PHE A 289 -5.99 -6.94 -6.98
N LEU A 290 -6.55 -6.03 -7.78
CA LEU A 290 -5.86 -4.94 -8.47
C LEU A 290 -6.68 -3.68 -8.29
N SER A 291 -6.06 -2.51 -8.52
CA SER A 291 -6.82 -1.26 -8.55
C SER A 291 -7.85 -1.29 -9.67
N ASP A 292 -9.00 -0.67 -9.42
CA ASP A 292 -10.09 -0.59 -10.38
C ASP A 292 -9.62 -0.05 -11.74
N VAL A 293 -10.13 -0.66 -12.81
CA VAL A 293 -9.74 -0.31 -14.18
C VAL A 293 -10.86 0.52 -14.80
N TYR A 294 -10.48 1.66 -15.38
CA TYR A 294 -11.38 2.53 -16.12
C TYR A 294 -11.25 2.26 -17.62
N LEU A 295 -12.22 1.55 -18.20
CA LEU A 295 -12.25 1.26 -19.63
C LEU A 295 -12.97 2.39 -20.37
N ARG A 296 -12.53 2.73 -21.59
CA ARG A 296 -13.25 3.73 -22.40
C ARG A 296 -14.66 3.20 -22.72
N CYS A 297 -15.66 4.06 -22.60
CA CYS A 297 -17.03 3.73 -22.97
C CYS A 297 -17.08 3.28 -24.44
N PRO A 298 -17.71 2.13 -24.76
CA PRO A 298 -17.75 1.61 -26.13
C PRO A 298 -18.48 2.54 -27.11
N ASP A 299 -19.46 3.32 -26.62
CA ASP A 299 -20.32 4.13 -27.49
C ASP A 299 -19.75 5.51 -27.80
N CYS A 300 -19.10 6.16 -26.83
CA CYS A 300 -18.50 7.48 -27.04
C CYS A 300 -16.96 7.46 -27.10
N ASN A 301 -16.33 6.30 -26.90
CA ASN A 301 -14.89 6.11 -26.90
C ASN A 301 -14.11 7.12 -26.02
N GLY A 302 -14.67 7.46 -24.85
CA GLY A 302 -14.07 8.43 -23.93
C GLY A 302 -14.47 9.89 -24.17
N GLN A 303 -15.22 10.21 -25.23
CA GLN A 303 -15.58 11.59 -25.58
C GLN A 303 -16.63 12.22 -24.66
N ARG A 304 -17.35 11.44 -23.85
CA ARG A 304 -18.34 11.88 -22.84
C ARG A 304 -19.63 12.51 -23.37
N TYR A 305 -19.70 12.88 -24.66
CA TYR A 305 -20.81 13.61 -25.26
C TYR A 305 -21.53 12.81 -26.35
N ARG A 306 -22.74 13.27 -26.71
CA ARG A 306 -23.45 12.80 -27.90
C ARG A 306 -22.83 13.40 -29.17
N PRO A 307 -22.92 12.72 -30.33
CA PRO A 307 -22.35 13.19 -31.59
C PRO A 307 -22.74 14.63 -31.97
N GLU A 308 -24.01 15.02 -31.79
CA GLU A 308 -24.51 16.34 -32.15
C GLU A 308 -23.88 17.50 -31.35
N ILE A 309 -23.32 17.21 -30.16
CA ILE A 309 -22.60 18.20 -29.34
C ILE A 309 -21.18 18.40 -29.85
N LEU A 310 -20.56 17.34 -30.37
CA LEU A 310 -19.19 17.36 -30.90
C LEU A 310 -19.09 18.08 -32.25
N GLU A 311 -20.23 18.34 -32.89
CA GLU A 311 -20.31 19.18 -34.08
C GLU A 311 -20.06 20.66 -33.79
N VAL A 312 -20.32 21.12 -32.56
CA VAL A 312 -20.06 22.50 -32.16
C VAL A 312 -18.56 22.68 -31.94
N ARG A 313 -17.95 23.57 -32.73
CA ARG A 313 -16.51 23.84 -32.68
C ARG A 313 -16.21 25.31 -32.39
N ILE A 314 -15.11 25.53 -31.69
CA ILE A 314 -14.53 26.85 -31.47
C ILE A 314 -13.18 26.97 -32.19
N ASP A 315 -12.91 28.16 -32.71
CA ASP A 315 -11.66 28.47 -33.39
C ASP A 315 -10.62 28.96 -32.38
N ARG A 316 -9.44 28.34 -32.40
CA ARG A 316 -8.33 28.68 -31.51
C ARG A 316 -6.97 28.69 -32.23
N PRO A 317 -6.06 29.60 -31.87
CA PRO A 317 -4.74 29.69 -32.49
C PRO A 317 -3.83 28.51 -32.07
N GLN A 318 -3.00 28.03 -33.00
CA GLN A 318 -1.95 27.01 -32.81
C GLN A 318 -0.67 27.50 -33.50
N LYS A 319 0.47 27.56 -32.80
CA LYS A 319 1.78 27.87 -33.40
C LYS A 319 2.65 26.62 -33.47
N SER A 320 3.34 26.41 -34.59
CA SER A 320 4.18 25.23 -34.85
C SER A 320 5.67 25.50 -34.51
N GLY A 321 6.24 24.79 -33.52
CA GLY A 321 7.69 24.82 -33.22
C GLY A 321 8.08 25.08 -31.74
N SER A 322 9.29 24.63 -31.35
CA SER A 322 9.83 24.46 -29.98
C SER A 322 9.98 25.73 -29.09
N ASP A 323 9.90 25.52 -27.78
CA ASP A 323 9.60 26.47 -26.68
C ASP A 323 10.56 27.67 -26.43
N GLN A 324 11.74 27.76 -27.04
CA GLN A 324 12.74 28.78 -26.63
C GLN A 324 12.46 30.22 -27.12
N HIS A 325 11.61 30.40 -28.15
CA HIS A 325 11.21 31.74 -28.64
C HIS A 325 9.92 32.28 -27.98
N PHE A 326 9.38 31.57 -26.98
CA PHE A 326 8.01 31.76 -26.49
C PHE A 326 7.84 32.95 -25.53
N GLN A 327 8.81 33.20 -24.64
CA GLN A 327 8.72 34.27 -23.63
C GLN A 327 8.71 35.68 -24.28
N GLN A 328 9.58 35.90 -25.27
CA GLN A 328 9.69 37.18 -25.99
C GLN A 328 8.48 37.47 -26.88
N ALA A 329 7.80 36.44 -27.39
CA ALA A 329 6.60 36.59 -28.21
C ALA A 329 5.34 36.90 -27.36
N ALA A 330 5.26 36.38 -26.13
CA ALA A 330 4.19 36.69 -25.19
C ALA A 330 4.23 38.15 -24.72
N GLU A 331 5.43 38.70 -24.51
CA GLU A 331 5.65 40.12 -24.24
C GLU A 331 5.26 41.00 -25.45
N ALA A 332 5.57 40.56 -26.67
CA ALA A 332 5.17 41.25 -27.91
C ALA A 332 3.65 41.21 -28.17
N LEU A 333 2.97 40.11 -27.82
CA LEU A 333 1.52 39.95 -27.94
C LEU A 333 0.73 40.72 -26.87
N ALA A 334 1.30 40.86 -25.67
CA ALA A 334 0.75 41.73 -24.63
C ALA A 334 0.89 43.22 -24.98
N ALA A 335 1.90 43.59 -25.79
CA ALA A 335 2.14 44.95 -26.26
C ALA A 335 1.19 45.39 -27.41
N LEU A 336 0.65 44.45 -28.18
CA LEU A 336 -0.28 44.73 -29.28
C LEU A 336 -1.74 44.70 -28.78
N GLY A 337 -2.14 45.78 -28.12
CA GLY A 337 -3.52 46.04 -27.73
C GLY A 337 -4.46 46.08 -28.93
N SER A 338 -5.62 45.43 -28.76
CA SER A 338 -6.88 45.57 -29.52
C SER A 338 -6.82 45.96 -31.00
N SER A 339 -7.36 45.06 -31.83
CA SER A 339 -7.88 45.33 -33.18
C SER A 339 -6.85 45.64 -34.27
N GLN A 340 -6.30 44.60 -34.91
CA GLN A 340 -6.30 44.43 -36.38
C GLN A 340 -5.53 43.16 -36.82
N LYS A 341 -6.18 42.40 -37.72
CA LYS A 341 -5.71 41.32 -38.62
C LYS A 341 -4.55 40.43 -38.13
N LEU A 342 -4.90 39.33 -37.47
CA LEU A 342 -4.03 38.18 -37.18
C LEU A 342 -3.89 37.20 -38.38
N SER A 343 -4.05 37.67 -39.62
CA SER A 343 -4.13 36.82 -40.81
C SER A 343 -2.84 36.77 -41.63
N SER A 344 -1.72 37.30 -41.12
CA SER A 344 -0.46 37.42 -41.87
C SER A 344 0.76 36.82 -41.16
N ASP A 345 0.59 36.06 -40.07
CA ASP A 345 1.68 35.25 -39.50
C ASP A 345 1.63 33.83 -40.12
N PRO A 346 2.57 33.48 -41.02
CA PRO A 346 2.55 32.21 -41.75
C PRO A 346 2.74 30.97 -40.87
N HIS A 347 3.03 31.14 -39.56
CA HIS A 347 3.25 30.05 -38.61
C HIS A 347 2.09 29.82 -37.62
N LEU A 348 1.00 30.61 -37.66
CA LEU A 348 -0.22 30.37 -36.88
C LEU A 348 -1.23 29.56 -37.70
N LYS A 349 -1.47 28.30 -37.33
CA LYS A 349 -2.60 27.50 -37.82
C LYS A 349 -3.79 27.66 -36.87
N THR A 350 -5.01 27.72 -37.39
CA THR A 350 -6.23 27.70 -36.56
C THR A 350 -6.65 26.25 -36.31
N ARG A 351 -6.82 25.84 -35.06
CA ARG A 351 -7.48 24.57 -34.70
C ARG A 351 -8.97 24.81 -34.50
N HIS A 352 -9.77 23.92 -35.08
CA HIS A 352 -11.19 23.81 -34.78
C HIS A 352 -11.38 22.72 -33.73
N LEU A 353 -11.70 23.12 -32.50
CA LEU A 353 -11.80 22.21 -31.36
C LEU A 353 -13.25 22.03 -30.94
N ASN A 354 -13.70 20.79 -30.82
CA ASN A 354 -14.95 20.47 -30.14
C ASN A 354 -14.72 20.35 -28.61
N VAL A 355 -15.80 20.19 -27.85
CA VAL A 355 -15.75 20.12 -26.38
C VAL A 355 -14.94 18.92 -25.85
N ALA A 356 -14.92 17.78 -26.54
CA ALA A 356 -14.10 16.62 -26.18
C ALA A 356 -12.62 16.84 -26.53
N ASP A 357 -12.33 17.48 -27.66
CA ASP A 357 -10.94 17.81 -28.05
C ASP A 357 -10.29 18.73 -27.00
N VAL A 358 -11.06 19.65 -26.41
CA VAL A 358 -10.57 20.52 -25.32
C VAL A 358 -10.26 19.72 -24.05
N LEU A 359 -11.08 18.72 -23.72
CA LEU A 359 -10.83 17.85 -22.56
C LEU A 359 -9.59 16.96 -22.71
N GLU A 360 -9.20 16.66 -23.95
CA GLU A 360 -7.97 15.90 -24.26
C GLU A 360 -6.69 16.75 -24.18
N LEU A 361 -6.80 18.09 -24.16
CA LEU A 361 -5.65 18.98 -23.98
C LEU A 361 -5.03 18.79 -22.60
N THR A 362 -3.70 18.84 -22.55
CA THR A 362 -2.97 19.07 -21.30
C THR A 362 -3.27 20.47 -20.75
N VAL A 363 -3.07 20.67 -19.46
CA VAL A 363 -3.25 21.99 -18.83
C VAL A 363 -2.32 23.04 -19.47
N ALA A 364 -1.07 22.67 -19.78
CA ALA A 364 -0.12 23.51 -20.51
C ALA A 364 -0.67 23.96 -21.87
N GLU A 365 -1.12 23.01 -22.69
CA GLU A 365 -1.73 23.29 -23.99
C GLU A 365 -3.00 24.14 -23.85
N ALA A 366 -3.84 23.85 -22.86
CA ALA A 366 -5.06 24.60 -22.61
C ALA A 366 -4.77 26.06 -22.25
N VAL A 367 -3.81 26.34 -21.36
CA VAL A 367 -3.42 27.71 -21.01
C VAL A 367 -2.94 28.49 -22.25
N GLN A 368 -2.24 27.82 -23.17
CA GLN A 368 -1.82 28.43 -24.44
C GLN A 368 -2.99 28.66 -25.41
N VAL A 369 -3.83 27.64 -25.62
CA VAL A 369 -5.00 27.68 -26.52
C VAL A 369 -6.01 28.75 -26.07
N PHE A 370 -6.19 28.89 -24.76
CA PHE A 370 -7.12 29.85 -24.14
C PHE A 370 -6.41 31.11 -23.64
N ALA A 371 -5.21 31.46 -24.14
CA ALA A 371 -4.42 32.61 -23.67
C ALA A 371 -5.17 33.96 -23.73
N ARG A 372 -6.18 34.09 -24.60
CA ARG A 372 -7.04 35.29 -24.71
C ARG A 372 -8.23 35.28 -23.74
N ASP A 373 -8.56 34.13 -23.16
CA ASP A 373 -9.70 33.91 -22.29
C ASP A 373 -9.26 33.99 -20.81
N ARG A 374 -9.20 35.22 -20.27
CA ARG A 374 -8.65 35.50 -18.93
C ARG A 374 -9.27 34.66 -17.80
N GLU A 375 -10.58 34.40 -17.85
CA GLU A 375 -11.25 33.58 -16.82
C GLU A 375 -10.78 32.13 -16.84
N VAL A 376 -10.56 31.55 -18.03
CA VAL A 376 -10.09 30.17 -18.19
C VAL A 376 -8.65 30.06 -17.67
N VAL A 377 -7.77 30.96 -18.11
CA VAL A 377 -6.36 30.97 -17.67
C VAL A 377 -6.26 31.17 -16.16
N ARG A 378 -7.02 32.12 -15.59
CA ARG A 378 -7.05 32.35 -14.13
C ARG A 378 -7.46 31.10 -13.36
N ALA A 379 -8.42 30.33 -13.87
CA ALA A 379 -8.89 29.10 -13.23
C ALA A 379 -7.92 27.92 -13.38
N LEU A 380 -7.16 27.86 -14.49
CA LEU A 380 -6.17 26.80 -14.75
C LEU A 380 -4.80 27.07 -14.11
N GLN A 381 -4.45 28.34 -13.87
CA GLN A 381 -3.14 28.73 -13.33
C GLN A 381 -2.75 28.01 -12.03
N PRO A 382 -3.66 27.77 -11.06
CA PRO A 382 -3.33 27.02 -9.85
C PRO A 382 -2.83 25.60 -10.13
N ILE A 383 -3.32 24.93 -11.19
CA ILE A 383 -2.85 23.59 -11.59
C ILE A 383 -1.42 23.65 -12.14
N VAL A 384 -1.10 24.69 -12.91
CA VAL A 384 0.27 24.94 -13.40
C VAL A 384 1.22 25.25 -12.24
N ASP A 385 0.76 26.07 -11.29
CA ASP A 385 1.55 26.51 -10.14
C ASP A 385 2.01 25.36 -9.24
N VAL A 386 1.21 24.28 -9.16
CA VAL A 386 1.57 23.05 -8.42
C VAL A 386 2.32 22.02 -9.28
N GLY A 387 2.64 22.33 -10.53
CA GLY A 387 3.41 21.46 -11.43
C GLY A 387 2.61 20.32 -12.07
N LEU A 388 1.30 20.47 -12.23
CA LEU A 388 0.42 19.51 -12.92
C LEU A 388 0.05 19.95 -14.34
N ASP A 389 0.93 20.73 -14.98
CA ASP A 389 0.73 21.29 -16.31
C ASP A 389 0.66 20.22 -17.42
N TYR A 390 1.19 19.02 -17.15
CA TYR A 390 1.14 17.87 -18.06
C TYR A 390 -0.16 17.06 -17.99
N VAL A 391 -0.98 17.23 -16.94
CA VAL A 391 -2.22 16.46 -16.76
C VAL A 391 -3.27 16.92 -17.78
N ARG A 392 -4.07 15.98 -18.31
CA ARG A 392 -5.16 16.34 -19.23
C ARG A 392 -6.35 16.93 -18.48
N LEU A 393 -7.00 17.94 -19.06
CA LEU A 393 -8.16 18.62 -18.47
C LEU A 393 -9.29 17.64 -18.10
N GLY A 394 -9.53 16.65 -18.96
CA GLY A 394 -10.56 15.63 -18.81
C GLY A 394 -10.08 14.32 -18.18
N GLN A 395 -8.86 14.24 -17.66
CA GLN A 395 -8.37 13.02 -17.01
C GLN A 395 -9.26 12.69 -15.80
N PRO A 396 -9.79 11.45 -15.68
CA PRO A 396 -10.54 11.05 -14.49
C PRO A 396 -9.67 11.20 -13.23
N VAL A 397 -10.18 11.89 -12.22
CA VAL A 397 -9.48 12.08 -10.94
C VAL A 397 -9.03 10.76 -10.27
N PRO A 398 -9.80 9.65 -10.29
CA PRO A 398 -9.34 8.38 -9.72
C PRO A 398 -8.09 7.78 -10.38
N THR A 399 -7.75 8.19 -11.61
CA THR A 399 -6.57 7.67 -12.31
C THR A 399 -5.31 8.51 -12.04
N LEU A 400 -5.41 9.54 -11.20
CA LEU A 400 -4.27 10.32 -10.73
C LEU A 400 -3.52 9.53 -9.65
N SER A 401 -2.19 9.63 -9.67
CA SER A 401 -1.35 9.15 -8.57
C SER A 401 -1.67 9.89 -7.26
N GLY A 402 -1.30 9.32 -6.11
CA GLY A 402 -1.53 9.94 -4.80
C GLY A 402 -0.94 11.36 -4.70
N GLY A 403 0.29 11.55 -5.20
CA GLY A 403 0.93 12.87 -5.26
C GLY A 403 0.29 13.85 -6.26
N GLU A 404 -0.26 13.36 -7.39
CA GLU A 404 -1.05 14.21 -8.30
C GLU A 404 -2.39 14.63 -7.69
N ALA A 405 -3.09 13.72 -7.03
CA ALA A 405 -4.32 14.01 -6.32
C ALA A 405 -4.09 15.04 -5.21
N GLN A 406 -3.02 14.88 -4.42
CA GLN A 406 -2.67 15.84 -3.37
C GLN A 406 -2.36 17.24 -3.93
N ARG A 407 -1.58 17.32 -5.01
CA ARG A 407 -1.28 18.59 -5.69
C ARG A 407 -2.53 19.22 -6.31
N LEU A 408 -3.46 18.42 -6.83
CA LEU A 408 -4.74 18.94 -7.35
C LEU A 408 -5.63 19.51 -6.23
N LYS A 409 -5.66 18.89 -5.04
CA LYS A 409 -6.31 19.48 -3.83
C LYS A 409 -5.71 20.84 -3.50
N LEU A 410 -4.37 20.92 -3.46
CA LEU A 410 -3.64 22.18 -3.25
C LEU A 410 -4.01 23.24 -4.31
N ALA A 411 -4.08 22.87 -5.58
CA ALA A 411 -4.51 23.77 -6.66
C ALA A 411 -5.95 24.29 -6.44
N GLY A 412 -6.86 23.45 -5.96
CA GLY A 412 -8.22 23.85 -5.58
C GLY A 412 -8.23 24.95 -4.51
N HIS A 413 -7.44 24.79 -3.45
CA HIS A 413 -7.32 25.79 -2.39
C HIS A 413 -6.63 27.08 -2.82
N LEU A 414 -5.61 26.99 -3.68
CA LEU A 414 -5.00 28.16 -4.32
C LEU A 414 -6.01 28.92 -5.19
N ALA A 415 -6.87 28.21 -5.93
CA ALA A 415 -7.93 28.82 -6.72
C ALA A 415 -8.95 29.55 -5.84
N GLU A 416 -9.31 28.99 -4.69
CA GLU A 416 -10.21 29.60 -3.71
C GLU A 416 -9.59 30.85 -3.06
N ALA A 417 -8.33 30.76 -2.62
CA ALA A 417 -7.59 31.89 -2.05
C ALA A 417 -7.48 33.05 -3.06
N ALA A 418 -7.22 32.75 -4.33
CA ALA A 418 -7.17 33.73 -5.41
C ALA A 418 -8.52 34.40 -5.72
N LYS A 419 -9.65 33.75 -5.43
CA LYS A 419 -11.00 34.36 -5.53
C LYS A 419 -11.28 35.31 -4.35
N ASN A 420 -10.83 34.96 -3.15
CA ASN A 420 -11.11 35.72 -1.93
C ASN A 420 -10.22 36.98 -1.76
N THR A 421 -9.11 37.06 -2.51
CA THR A 421 -8.19 38.20 -2.50
C THR A 421 -8.78 39.47 -3.15
N SER A 422 -9.81 39.36 -4.01
CA SER A 422 -10.38 40.49 -4.75
C SER A 422 -11.42 41.34 -4.00
N VAL A 423 -11.69 41.08 -2.71
CA VAL A 423 -12.82 41.72 -1.98
C VAL A 423 -12.40 42.74 -0.91
N SER A 424 -11.13 42.78 -0.47
CA SER A 424 -10.65 43.81 0.47
C SER A 424 -9.12 43.92 0.46
N ARG A 425 -8.60 45.16 0.40
CA ARG A 425 -7.16 45.48 0.46
C ARG A 425 -6.65 45.82 1.87
N GLN A 426 -7.45 45.61 2.93
CA GLN A 426 -6.99 45.90 4.30
C GLN A 426 -6.16 44.72 4.86
N PRO A 427 -4.88 44.92 5.24
CA PRO A 427 -3.97 43.84 5.66
C PRO A 427 -4.14 43.36 7.11
N MET A 428 -5.09 43.90 7.87
CA MET A 428 -5.22 43.63 9.31
C MET A 428 -6.58 43.01 9.63
N ALA A 429 -6.55 41.86 10.33
CA ALA A 429 -7.67 41.13 10.93
C ALA A 429 -8.47 40.13 10.05
N ARG A 430 -7.81 39.27 9.26
CA ARG A 430 -8.44 38.00 8.83
C ARG A 430 -7.73 36.81 9.47
N LYS A 431 -8.48 35.98 10.18
CA LYS A 431 -8.03 34.66 10.65
C LYS A 431 -7.77 33.79 9.41
N GLY A 432 -6.56 33.27 9.29
CA GLY A 432 -6.21 32.33 8.22
C GLY A 432 -6.70 30.92 8.54
N GLN A 433 -6.93 30.11 7.51
CA GLN A 433 -7.04 28.65 7.68
C GLN A 433 -5.67 28.02 8.01
N LEU A 434 -5.70 26.89 8.73
CA LEU A 434 -4.53 26.02 8.93
C LEU A 434 -4.57 24.88 7.91
N PHE A 435 -3.52 24.78 7.09
CA PHE A 435 -3.32 23.66 6.17
C PHE A 435 -2.35 22.66 6.77
N LEU A 436 -2.74 21.39 6.75
CA LEU A 436 -1.95 20.26 7.21
C LEU A 436 -1.62 19.38 5.99
N PHE A 437 -0.34 19.19 5.69
CA PHE A 437 0.12 18.37 4.56
C PHE A 437 0.88 17.15 5.07
N ASP A 438 0.59 15.99 4.47
CA ASP A 438 1.30 14.74 4.73
C ASP A 438 2.23 14.39 3.57
N GLU A 439 3.55 14.42 3.81
CA GLU A 439 4.63 14.08 2.87
C GLU A 439 4.39 14.57 1.43
N PRO A 440 4.15 15.88 1.20
CA PRO A 440 3.77 16.40 -0.11
C PRO A 440 4.88 16.34 -1.17
N THR A 441 6.13 16.06 -0.80
CA THR A 441 7.23 15.84 -1.74
C THR A 441 7.39 14.39 -2.20
N THR A 442 6.54 13.48 -1.73
CA THR A 442 6.53 12.08 -2.17
C THR A 442 6.49 11.98 -3.70
N GLY A 443 7.50 11.35 -4.29
CA GLY A 443 7.64 11.12 -5.72
C GLY A 443 7.81 12.37 -6.58
N LEU A 444 8.25 13.48 -5.98
CA LEU A 444 8.56 14.70 -6.70
C LEU A 444 10.05 14.80 -7.04
N HIS A 445 10.31 15.17 -8.29
CA HIS A 445 11.62 15.62 -8.73
C HIS A 445 11.96 16.99 -8.11
N PHE A 446 13.25 17.33 -7.97
CA PHE A 446 13.73 18.60 -7.38
C PHE A 446 13.00 19.85 -7.88
N ASP A 447 12.78 19.93 -9.19
CA ASP A 447 12.09 21.07 -9.81
C ASP A 447 10.61 21.15 -9.44
N ASP A 448 9.96 20.00 -9.25
CA ASP A 448 8.57 19.90 -8.84
C ASP A 448 8.42 20.22 -7.35
N ILE A 449 9.40 19.86 -6.52
CA ILE A 449 9.51 20.34 -5.12
C ILE A 449 9.64 21.87 -5.10
N ALA A 450 10.45 22.46 -5.99
CA ALA A 450 10.58 23.92 -6.08
C ALA A 450 9.27 24.62 -6.53
N LYS A 451 8.45 23.99 -7.39
CA LYS A 451 7.09 24.47 -7.72
C LYS A 451 6.17 24.37 -6.51
N LEU A 452 6.16 23.22 -5.83
CA LEU A 452 5.37 23.00 -4.62
C LEU A 452 5.69 24.04 -3.54
N MET A 453 6.96 24.29 -3.25
CA MET A 453 7.37 25.28 -2.24
C MET A 453 6.89 26.69 -2.58
N ARG A 454 6.91 27.08 -3.88
CA ARG A 454 6.33 28.36 -4.34
C ARG A 454 4.82 28.39 -4.14
N ALA A 455 4.12 27.29 -4.41
CA ALA A 455 2.68 27.16 -4.18
C ALA A 455 2.33 27.27 -2.68
N LEU A 456 3.06 26.58 -1.80
CA LEU A 456 2.88 26.69 -0.35
C LEU A 456 3.12 28.12 0.16
N ARG A 457 4.10 28.82 -0.43
CA ARG A 457 4.36 30.23 -0.07
C ARG A 457 3.22 31.16 -0.47
N LYS A 458 2.58 30.94 -1.63
CA LYS A 458 1.37 31.69 -2.02
C LYS A 458 0.25 31.57 -0.98
N LEU A 459 0.08 30.40 -0.35
CA LEU A 459 -0.89 30.23 0.75
C LEU A 459 -0.47 31.01 2.01
N LEU A 460 0.81 30.97 2.38
CA LEU A 460 1.33 31.76 3.51
C LEU A 460 1.16 33.27 3.29
N ASP A 461 1.36 33.74 2.06
CA ASP A 461 1.19 35.15 1.68
C ASP A 461 -0.28 35.57 1.68
N ALA A 462 -1.21 34.64 1.46
CA ALA A 462 -2.64 34.85 1.67
C ALA A 462 -3.06 34.86 3.16
N GLY A 463 -2.11 34.72 4.10
CA GLY A 463 -2.35 34.80 5.55
C GLY A 463 -2.67 33.46 6.22
N HIS A 464 -2.50 32.34 5.51
CA HIS A 464 -2.71 31.00 6.06
C HIS A 464 -1.53 30.51 6.91
N SER A 465 -1.76 29.47 7.70
CA SER A 465 -0.72 28.75 8.45
C SER A 465 -0.54 27.37 7.83
N LEU A 466 0.71 26.87 7.78
CA LEU A 466 1.01 25.58 7.15
C LEU A 466 1.79 24.70 8.13
N ILE A 467 1.32 23.47 8.33
CA ILE A 467 2.08 22.40 8.97
C ILE A 467 2.29 21.30 7.94
N VAL A 468 3.54 20.86 7.78
CA VAL A 468 3.91 19.83 6.81
C VAL A 468 4.65 18.71 7.53
N ILE A 469 4.24 17.46 7.34
CA ILE A 469 5.02 16.29 7.73
C ILE A 469 6.00 16.01 6.60
N GLU A 470 7.30 16.04 6.87
CA GLU A 470 8.31 15.84 5.83
C GLU A 470 9.60 15.19 6.31
N HIS A 471 10.26 14.56 5.33
CA HIS A 471 11.55 13.93 5.41
C HIS A 471 12.56 14.53 4.41
N ASN A 472 12.09 15.32 3.44
CA ASN A 472 12.94 16.00 2.47
C ASN A 472 13.70 17.18 3.10
N LEU A 473 15.04 17.16 2.97
CA LEU A 473 15.93 18.16 3.57
C LEU A 473 15.78 19.56 2.96
N ASP A 474 15.41 19.67 1.67
CA ASP A 474 15.18 20.98 1.05
C ASP A 474 13.94 21.67 1.63
N VAL A 475 12.88 20.91 1.90
CA VAL A 475 11.68 21.45 2.58
C VAL A 475 12.05 21.89 4.00
N MET A 476 12.74 21.05 4.76
CA MET A 476 13.13 21.39 6.14
C MET A 476 13.97 22.66 6.22
N ARG A 477 14.90 22.86 5.27
CA ARG A 477 15.73 24.07 5.23
C ARG A 477 14.94 25.32 4.85
N ALA A 478 13.91 25.17 4.02
CA ALA A 478 13.03 26.26 3.61
C ALA A 478 11.93 26.59 4.64
N SER A 479 11.76 25.77 5.68
CA SER A 479 10.76 25.98 6.73
C SER A 479 11.14 27.06 7.72
N ASP A 480 10.13 27.73 8.26
CA ASP A 480 10.31 28.80 9.25
C ASP A 480 10.52 28.22 10.66
N TRP A 481 9.97 27.03 10.92
CA TRP A 481 10.08 26.31 12.20
C TRP A 481 10.09 24.80 11.98
N LEU A 482 10.92 24.09 12.73
CA LEU A 482 11.01 22.63 12.74
C LEU A 482 10.60 22.07 14.10
N ILE A 483 9.93 20.93 14.08
CA ILE A 483 9.61 20.11 15.26
C ILE A 483 10.10 18.70 14.97
N ASP A 484 11.19 18.30 15.63
CA ASP A 484 11.83 17.00 15.44
C ASP A 484 11.36 16.00 16.51
N LEU A 485 10.71 14.92 16.07
CA LEU A 485 10.21 13.84 16.92
C LEU A 485 11.13 12.63 16.91
N GLY A 486 11.35 12.02 18.07
CA GLY A 486 12.24 10.87 18.21
C GLY A 486 12.52 10.54 19.68
N PRO A 487 13.77 10.14 20.04
CA PRO A 487 14.96 10.04 19.19
C PRO A 487 14.95 8.85 18.22
N GLU A 488 14.15 7.83 18.49
CA GLU A 488 13.99 6.66 17.64
C GLU A 488 12.51 6.45 17.23
N GLY A 489 12.23 5.39 16.47
CA GLY A 489 10.86 4.97 16.15
C GLY A 489 10.28 3.98 17.18
N GLY A 490 8.95 3.80 17.17
CA GLY A 490 8.26 2.86 18.05
C GLY A 490 8.29 3.29 19.52
N ASP A 491 8.44 2.35 20.44
CA ASP A 491 8.37 2.62 21.89
C ASP A 491 9.47 3.54 22.40
N ALA A 492 10.62 3.58 21.72
CA ALA A 492 11.75 4.45 22.01
C ALA A 492 11.59 5.88 21.45
N GLY A 493 10.52 6.13 20.69
CA GLY A 493 10.16 7.43 20.14
C GLY A 493 9.16 8.21 20.99
N GLY A 494 8.41 9.09 20.31
CA GLY A 494 7.29 9.82 20.88
C GLY A 494 7.66 10.99 21.80
N ARG A 495 8.89 11.49 21.71
CA ARG A 495 9.35 12.72 22.40
C ARG A 495 9.77 13.78 21.39
N ILE A 496 9.69 15.05 21.80
CA ILE A 496 10.30 16.16 21.06
C ILE A 496 11.81 16.13 21.35
N VAL A 497 12.61 15.93 20.31
CA VAL A 497 14.08 15.92 20.41
C VAL A 497 14.63 17.32 20.31
N ALA A 498 14.12 18.10 19.35
CA ALA A 498 14.49 19.49 19.12
C ALA A 498 13.32 20.24 18.49
N GLN A 499 13.24 21.53 18.77
CA GLN A 499 12.31 22.46 18.10
C GLN A 499 12.97 23.82 17.97
N GLY A 500 12.73 24.51 16.85
CA GLY A 500 13.41 25.78 16.58
C GLY A 500 13.42 26.13 15.11
N THR A 501 14.24 27.11 14.73
CA THR A 501 14.57 27.32 13.31
C THR A 501 15.37 26.13 12.77
N PRO A 502 15.46 25.96 11.43
CA PRO A 502 16.32 24.93 10.85
C PRO A 502 17.76 24.98 11.37
N ALA A 503 18.30 26.18 11.59
CA ALA A 503 19.63 26.37 12.16
C ALA A 503 19.74 25.90 13.63
N ASP A 504 18.68 26.06 14.42
CA ASP A 504 18.67 25.63 15.82
C ASP A 504 18.62 24.10 15.92
N VAL A 505 17.77 23.46 15.11
CA VAL A 505 17.71 21.99 15.03
C VAL A 505 19.02 21.42 14.48
N ALA A 506 19.62 22.06 13.46
CA ALA A 506 20.92 21.67 12.94
C ALA A 506 22.05 21.74 13.97
N ARG A 507 21.96 22.58 15.02
CA ARG A 507 22.93 22.61 16.12
C ARG A 507 22.68 21.54 17.19
N HIS A 508 21.51 20.92 17.21
CA HIS A 508 21.15 19.95 18.23
C HIS A 508 21.93 18.63 18.05
N PRO A 509 22.71 18.17 19.05
CA PRO A 509 23.65 17.05 18.88
C PRO A 509 22.94 15.69 18.81
N SER A 510 21.81 15.51 19.48
CA SER A 510 21.06 14.25 19.52
C SER A 510 19.97 14.14 18.45
N SER A 511 19.79 15.18 17.62
CA SER A 511 18.79 15.17 16.54
C SER A 511 19.38 14.51 15.30
N HIS A 512 18.79 13.40 14.87
CA HIS A 512 19.14 12.76 13.59
C HIS A 512 18.85 13.69 12.42
N THR A 513 17.77 14.46 12.50
CA THR A 513 17.43 15.50 11.53
C THR A 513 18.49 16.59 11.50
N GLY A 514 18.94 17.05 12.67
CA GLY A 514 20.03 18.03 12.78
C GLY A 514 21.34 17.53 12.20
N ALA A 515 21.68 16.25 12.38
CA ALA A 515 22.85 15.63 11.75
C ALA A 515 22.77 15.64 10.22
N ALA A 516 21.63 15.20 9.67
CA ALA A 516 21.40 15.18 8.23
C ALA A 516 21.44 16.60 7.60
N LEU A 517 20.87 17.60 8.27
CA LEU A 517 20.93 19.00 7.83
C LEU A 517 22.37 19.51 7.73
N ARG A 518 23.21 19.23 8.73
CA ARG A 518 24.64 19.64 8.71
C ARG A 518 25.42 18.99 7.57
N GLU A 519 25.23 17.69 7.36
CA GLU A 519 25.90 16.94 6.29
C GLU A 519 25.49 17.45 4.92
N TYR A 520 24.19 17.71 4.72
CA TYR A 520 23.66 18.23 3.48
C TYR A 520 24.13 19.66 3.19
N GLU A 521 24.20 20.53 4.19
CA GLU A 521 24.77 21.88 4.04
C GLU A 521 26.26 21.85 3.70
N ALA A 522 27.03 20.95 4.31
CA ALA A 522 28.44 20.76 3.98
C ALA A 522 28.62 20.29 2.52
N ALA A 523 27.78 19.36 2.06
CA ALA A 523 27.80 18.85 0.69
C ALA A 523 27.46 19.93 -0.35
N LEU A 524 26.48 20.80 -0.06
CA LEU A 524 26.12 21.93 -0.92
C LEU A 524 27.18 23.05 -0.89
N GLY A 525 27.75 23.35 0.28
CA GLY A 525 28.76 24.39 0.46
C GLY A 525 30.10 24.10 -0.24
N GLN A 526 30.48 22.83 -0.38
CA GLN A 526 31.65 22.42 -1.15
C GLN A 526 31.43 22.48 -2.68
N GLY A 527 30.17 22.53 -3.15
CA GLY A 527 29.84 22.64 -4.57
C GLY A 527 30.07 24.03 -5.19
N ALA A 528 30.23 25.07 -4.37
CA ALA A 528 30.50 26.44 -4.83
C ALA A 528 32.01 26.80 -4.87
N LEU A 529 32.86 25.98 -4.26
CA LEU A 529 34.31 26.25 -4.09
C LEU A 529 35.15 25.01 -4.43
N ALA A 530 35.00 24.47 -5.65
CA ALA A 530 35.99 23.59 -6.26
C ALA A 530 35.86 23.58 -7.79
N ALA A 531 36.00 24.75 -8.40
CA ALA A 531 36.24 24.88 -9.84
C ALA A 531 37.73 25.19 -10.06
N HIS A 532 38.55 24.14 -10.15
CA HIS A 532 39.86 23.95 -10.81
C HIS A 532 40.42 22.63 -10.23
N GLU A 533 40.85 21.62 -10.99
CA GLU A 533 41.72 21.66 -12.18
C GLU A 533 41.32 20.65 -13.27
N ALA A 534 41.72 20.99 -14.49
CA ALA A 534 41.82 20.09 -15.62
C ALA A 534 43.02 19.13 -15.45
N SER A 535 42.82 17.90 -15.93
CA SER A 535 43.81 16.92 -16.42
C SER A 535 43.78 15.59 -15.67
N SER A 536 43.29 14.55 -16.35
CA SER A 536 44.19 13.48 -16.79
C SER A 536 43.44 12.47 -17.68
N LEU A 537 43.88 12.41 -18.93
CA LEU A 537 43.57 11.44 -19.99
C LEU A 537 43.94 9.98 -19.65
N TYR A 538 44.03 9.61 -18.37
CA TYR A 538 44.55 8.30 -17.94
C TYR A 538 43.50 7.33 -17.37
N LYS A 539 42.23 7.74 -17.25
CA LYS A 539 41.16 6.85 -16.74
C LYS A 539 40.38 6.10 -17.82
N GLN A 540 40.46 6.55 -19.08
CA GLN A 540 39.82 5.88 -20.23
C GLN A 540 40.48 4.55 -20.62
N LYS A 541 41.71 4.29 -20.16
CA LYS A 541 42.45 3.06 -20.48
C LYS A 541 42.31 1.94 -19.44
N LEU A 542 41.78 2.23 -18.24
CA LEU A 542 41.59 1.24 -17.17
C LEU A 542 40.14 0.69 -17.11
N LEU A 543 39.15 1.42 -17.60
CA LEU A 543 37.75 0.95 -17.67
C LEU A 543 37.46 0.12 -18.93
N ALA A 544 38.29 0.23 -19.97
CA ALA A 544 38.20 -0.59 -21.18
C ALA A 544 38.65 -2.05 -20.98
N LEU A 545 39.26 -2.39 -19.85
CA LEU A 545 39.76 -3.73 -19.52
C LEU A 545 38.78 -4.57 -18.68
N ALA A 546 37.64 -4.02 -18.28
CA ALA A 546 36.58 -4.74 -17.54
C ALA A 546 35.39 -5.17 -18.42
N ALA A 547 35.51 -5.01 -19.74
CA ALA A 547 34.40 -5.15 -20.71
C ALA A 547 34.53 -6.38 -21.62
N GLN A 548 35.01 -7.53 -21.10
CA GLN A 548 35.00 -8.79 -21.85
C GLN A 548 34.56 -9.97 -20.97
N GLY A 549 33.23 -10.07 -20.80
CA GLY A 549 32.49 -11.31 -20.52
C GLY A 549 31.55 -11.64 -21.69
N PRO A 550 31.21 -12.91 -21.96
CA PRO A 550 30.69 -13.32 -23.27
C PRO A 550 29.19 -13.08 -23.45
N ALA A 551 28.85 -12.20 -24.39
CA ALA A 551 27.78 -12.32 -25.39
C ALA A 551 26.42 -12.93 -24.97
N ALA A 552 25.62 -12.17 -24.19
CA ALA A 552 24.17 -11.92 -24.35
C ALA A 552 23.64 -10.98 -23.22
N GLU A 553 24.34 -9.87 -22.96
CA GLU A 553 24.39 -9.27 -21.61
C GLU A 553 23.41 -8.10 -21.33
N ASN A 554 22.62 -7.64 -22.30
CA ASN A 554 21.72 -6.50 -22.12
C ASN A 554 20.25 -6.85 -22.39
N ILE A 555 19.35 -6.30 -21.58
CA ILE A 555 17.93 -6.19 -21.90
C ILE A 555 17.79 -5.09 -22.94
N GLN A 556 17.27 -5.40 -24.12
CA GLN A 556 17.15 -4.43 -25.21
C GLN A 556 15.68 -4.07 -25.42
N ILE A 557 15.39 -2.78 -25.46
CA ILE A 557 14.06 -2.25 -25.79
C ILE A 557 14.21 -1.48 -27.11
N LEU A 558 13.42 -1.85 -28.11
CA LEU A 558 13.43 -1.24 -29.43
C LEU A 558 12.15 -0.43 -29.67
N ARG A 559 12.35 0.86 -29.98
CA ARG A 559 11.32 1.83 -30.38
C ARG A 559 10.03 1.74 -29.56
N ALA A 560 10.15 1.88 -28.25
CA ALA A 560 9.01 1.98 -27.37
C ALA A 560 8.19 3.25 -27.61
N ARG A 561 6.87 3.07 -27.72
CA ARG A 561 5.87 4.12 -27.94
C ARG A 561 4.75 4.11 -26.90
N GLU A 562 4.78 3.17 -25.95
CA GLU A 562 3.83 3.08 -24.85
C GLU A 562 3.63 4.44 -24.19
N HIS A 563 2.37 4.84 -24.03
CA HIS A 563 1.93 6.13 -23.51
C HIS A 563 2.59 7.35 -24.17
N ASN A 564 3.62 7.90 -23.53
CA ASN A 564 4.25 9.18 -23.88
C ASN A 564 5.65 9.01 -24.48
N LEU A 565 6.13 7.77 -24.65
CA LEU A 565 7.48 7.50 -25.13
C LEU A 565 7.64 7.80 -26.63
N LYS A 566 8.74 8.45 -27.03
CA LYS A 566 8.97 8.94 -28.39
C LYS A 566 9.88 8.01 -29.20
N ASN A 567 9.40 6.79 -29.51
CA ASN A 567 10.18 5.74 -30.19
C ASN A 567 11.50 5.42 -29.46
N LEU A 568 11.43 5.33 -28.14
CA LEU A 568 12.59 5.18 -27.29
C LEU A 568 13.26 3.82 -27.50
N SER A 569 14.56 3.80 -27.75
CA SER A 569 15.35 2.56 -27.74
C SER A 569 16.43 2.67 -26.67
N VAL A 570 16.51 1.68 -25.79
CA VAL A 570 17.44 1.68 -24.66
C VAL A 570 17.89 0.26 -24.36
N GLN A 571 19.15 0.14 -23.92
CA GLN A 571 19.71 -1.13 -23.45
C GLN A 571 19.94 -1.04 -21.95
N VAL A 572 19.45 -2.00 -21.16
CA VAL A 572 19.67 -2.09 -19.71
C VAL A 572 20.63 -3.25 -19.43
N PRO A 573 21.83 -3.00 -18.86
CA PRO A 573 22.81 -4.03 -18.60
C PRO A 573 22.35 -4.95 -17.48
N ARG A 574 22.52 -6.26 -17.68
CA ARG A 574 22.23 -7.26 -16.66
C ARG A 574 23.28 -7.21 -15.54
N GLY A 575 22.86 -7.60 -14.34
CA GLY A 575 23.74 -7.65 -13.15
C GLY A 575 24.19 -6.28 -12.63
N ARG A 576 23.59 -5.18 -13.15
CA ARG A 576 23.88 -3.81 -12.75
C ARG A 576 22.70 -3.18 -12.03
N PHE A 577 23.00 -2.13 -11.28
CA PHE A 577 22.02 -1.27 -10.62
C PHE A 577 21.85 0.02 -11.43
N SER A 578 20.72 0.12 -12.15
CA SER A 578 20.36 1.28 -12.96
C SER A 578 19.25 2.08 -12.28
N VAL A 579 19.42 3.40 -12.17
CA VAL A 579 18.38 4.32 -11.69
C VAL A 579 17.75 5.06 -12.87
N VAL A 580 16.44 5.19 -12.87
CA VAL A 580 15.65 5.97 -13.84
C VAL A 580 15.08 7.19 -13.11
N THR A 581 15.44 8.38 -13.56
CA THR A 581 15.11 9.65 -12.90
C THR A 581 14.62 10.70 -13.91
N GLY A 582 14.21 11.88 -13.43
CA GLY A 582 13.68 12.99 -14.24
C GLY A 582 12.31 13.49 -13.76
N VAL A 583 11.77 14.54 -14.37
CA VAL A 583 10.52 15.21 -13.93
C VAL A 583 9.28 14.31 -13.93
N SER A 584 8.25 14.62 -13.12
CA SER A 584 6.98 13.86 -13.11
C SER A 584 6.35 13.84 -14.52
N GLY A 585 5.83 12.69 -14.95
CA GLY A 585 5.23 12.55 -16.29
C GLY A 585 6.21 12.50 -17.48
N SER A 586 7.53 12.43 -17.25
CA SER A 586 8.53 12.33 -18.33
C SER A 586 8.62 10.96 -19.02
N GLY A 587 8.01 9.91 -18.46
CA GLY A 587 7.98 8.55 -19.01
C GLY A 587 8.76 7.47 -18.23
N LYS A 588 9.23 7.77 -17.01
CA LYS A 588 10.03 6.85 -16.17
C LYS A 588 9.27 5.55 -15.82
N SER A 589 8.08 5.70 -15.21
CA SER A 589 7.25 4.58 -14.78
C SER A 589 6.76 3.76 -15.98
N THR A 590 6.56 4.42 -17.13
CA THR A 590 6.24 3.74 -18.40
C THR A 590 7.35 2.81 -18.87
N LEU A 591 8.61 3.23 -18.78
CA LEU A 591 9.74 2.33 -19.10
C LEU A 591 9.81 1.16 -18.11
N ALA A 592 9.71 1.45 -16.81
CA ALA A 592 9.95 0.49 -15.75
C ALA A 592 8.81 -0.53 -15.58
N PHE A 593 7.56 -0.07 -15.47
CA PHE A 593 6.41 -0.91 -15.13
C PHE A 593 5.62 -1.31 -16.38
N ASP A 594 5.23 -0.32 -17.19
CA ASP A 594 4.35 -0.59 -18.34
C ASP A 594 5.04 -1.40 -19.44
N ILE A 595 6.38 -1.30 -19.55
CA ILE A 595 7.18 -2.07 -20.52
C ILE A 595 7.95 -3.20 -19.85
N LEU A 596 8.95 -2.91 -19.01
CA LEU A 596 9.86 -3.94 -18.50
C LEU A 596 9.11 -4.96 -17.64
N PHE A 597 8.37 -4.50 -16.63
CA PHE A 597 7.64 -5.42 -15.76
C PHE A 597 6.55 -6.20 -16.50
N ASN A 598 5.67 -5.52 -17.24
CA ASN A 598 4.59 -6.19 -17.99
C ASN A 598 5.13 -7.22 -18.99
N GLU A 599 6.19 -6.90 -19.72
CA GLU A 599 6.79 -7.84 -20.68
C GLU A 599 7.46 -9.03 -19.96
N GLY A 600 8.10 -8.79 -18.81
CA GLY A 600 8.68 -9.86 -17.99
C GLY A 600 7.63 -10.80 -17.40
N GLN A 601 6.54 -10.24 -16.88
CA GLN A 601 5.41 -11.00 -16.36
C GLN A 601 4.71 -11.79 -17.47
N ARG A 602 4.45 -11.16 -18.62
CA ARG A 602 3.84 -11.81 -19.79
C ARG A 602 4.65 -13.04 -20.23
N ARG A 603 5.97 -12.90 -20.39
CA ARG A 603 6.85 -14.03 -20.78
C ARG A 603 6.87 -15.14 -19.75
N TYR A 604 6.89 -14.79 -18.48
CA TYR A 604 6.80 -15.77 -17.41
C TYR A 604 5.48 -16.55 -17.46
N LEU A 605 4.35 -15.86 -17.61
CA LEU A 605 3.03 -16.50 -17.72
C LEU A 605 2.89 -17.34 -18.99
N GLU A 606 3.47 -16.91 -20.11
CA GLU A 606 3.53 -17.67 -21.36
C GLU A 606 4.31 -18.99 -21.22
N SER A 607 5.28 -19.05 -20.29
CA SER A 607 6.02 -20.27 -19.98
C SER A 607 5.25 -21.26 -19.10
N LEU A 608 4.14 -20.86 -18.47
CA LEU A 608 3.31 -21.74 -17.65
C LEU A 608 2.45 -22.69 -18.51
N ASN A 609 1.96 -23.78 -17.89
CA ASN A 609 1.07 -24.72 -18.57
C ASN A 609 -0.31 -24.09 -18.89
N ALA A 610 -1.05 -24.69 -19.82
CA ALA A 610 -2.32 -24.15 -20.30
C ALA A 610 -3.38 -23.98 -19.19
N TYR A 611 -3.36 -24.87 -18.18
CA TYR A 611 -4.26 -24.79 -17.03
C TYR A 611 -3.95 -23.56 -16.16
N ALA A 612 -2.69 -23.34 -15.77
CA ALA A 612 -2.29 -22.17 -14.99
C ALA A 612 -2.56 -20.84 -15.73
N ARG A 613 -2.40 -20.82 -17.06
CA ARG A 613 -2.75 -19.67 -17.91
C ARG A 613 -4.24 -19.37 -17.95
N SER A 614 -5.11 -20.36 -17.72
CA SER A 614 -6.56 -20.13 -17.64
C SER A 614 -7.01 -19.44 -16.35
N ILE A 615 -6.16 -19.47 -15.31
CA ILE A 615 -6.43 -18.89 -13.99
C ILE A 615 -5.86 -17.47 -13.87
N VAL A 616 -4.75 -17.18 -14.57
CA VAL A 616 -4.05 -15.90 -14.49
C VAL A 616 -4.21 -15.12 -15.80
N GLN A 617 -4.91 -13.97 -15.74
CA GLN A 617 -4.98 -13.07 -16.90
C GLN A 617 -3.58 -12.49 -17.20
N PRO A 618 -3.05 -12.65 -18.42
CA PRO A 618 -1.78 -12.05 -18.78
C PRO A 618 -1.89 -10.52 -18.82
N ALA A 619 -0.81 -9.83 -18.45
CA ALA A 619 -0.71 -8.38 -18.61
C ALA A 619 -0.86 -7.98 -20.10
N GLY A 620 -1.41 -6.79 -20.34
CA GLY A 620 -1.53 -6.23 -21.69
C GLY A 620 -0.16 -6.14 -22.38
N ARG A 621 -0.12 -6.37 -23.70
CA ARG A 621 1.12 -6.25 -24.47
C ARG A 621 1.47 -4.77 -24.66
N PRO A 622 2.67 -4.31 -24.28
CA PRO A 622 3.07 -2.93 -24.48
C PRO A 622 3.33 -2.60 -25.95
N ASP A 623 3.11 -1.33 -26.35
CA ASP A 623 3.44 -0.77 -27.66
C ASP A 623 4.96 -0.51 -27.77
N VAL A 624 5.65 -1.57 -28.17
CA VAL A 624 7.09 -1.62 -28.43
C VAL A 624 7.32 -2.51 -29.65
N ASP A 625 8.35 -2.20 -30.45
CA ASP A 625 8.68 -3.05 -31.61
C ASP A 625 9.14 -4.43 -31.12
N ALA A 626 10.05 -4.43 -30.16
CA ALA A 626 10.52 -5.65 -29.50
C ALA A 626 11.22 -5.34 -28.17
N VAL A 627 11.17 -6.32 -27.28
CA VAL A 627 12.03 -6.40 -26.10
C VAL A 627 12.85 -7.68 -26.22
N TYR A 628 14.14 -7.67 -25.90
CA TYR A 628 15.00 -8.86 -25.93
C TYR A 628 15.75 -9.01 -24.62
N GLY A 629 16.07 -10.25 -24.25
CA GLY A 629 16.94 -10.54 -23.10
C GLY A 629 16.32 -10.28 -21.72
N ILE A 630 15.00 -10.11 -21.60
CA ILE A 630 14.36 -9.86 -20.30
C ILE A 630 14.32 -11.15 -19.45
N PRO A 631 14.89 -11.14 -18.22
CA PRO A 631 14.85 -12.28 -17.31
C PRO A 631 13.50 -12.35 -16.56
N PRO A 632 13.27 -13.38 -15.71
CA PRO A 632 12.16 -13.35 -14.75
C PRO A 632 12.16 -12.04 -13.97
N THR A 633 11.00 -11.40 -13.90
CA THR A 633 10.89 -10.02 -13.38
C THR A 633 10.02 -9.98 -12.14
N VAL A 634 10.48 -9.23 -11.13
CA VAL A 634 9.76 -8.94 -9.90
C VAL A 634 9.62 -7.42 -9.79
N ALA A 635 8.40 -6.92 -9.72
CA ALA A 635 8.13 -5.52 -9.43
C ALA A 635 7.80 -5.31 -7.95
N ILE A 636 8.31 -4.20 -7.40
CA ILE A 636 7.94 -3.67 -6.10
C ILE A 636 7.41 -2.26 -6.34
N GLU A 637 6.11 -2.18 -6.66
CA GLU A 637 5.38 -0.95 -6.92
C GLU A 637 4.95 -0.25 -5.62
N GLN A 638 4.67 1.06 -5.70
CA GLN A 638 4.02 1.83 -4.65
C GLN A 638 2.55 1.47 -4.45
N ARG A 639 1.98 0.61 -5.29
CA ARG A 639 0.56 0.27 -5.22
C ARG A 639 0.28 -0.45 -3.90
N LEU A 640 -0.51 0.23 -3.09
CA LEU A 640 -1.12 -0.28 -1.86
C LEU A 640 -2.09 -1.41 -2.22
N SER A 641 -1.58 -2.59 -2.59
CA SER A 641 -2.30 -3.84 -2.34
C SER A 641 -2.40 -3.96 -0.82
N ARG A 642 -3.42 -3.29 -0.26
CA ARG A 642 -3.75 -3.41 1.16
C ARG A 642 -4.23 -4.84 1.30
N GLY A 643 -3.35 -5.71 1.81
CA GLY A 643 -3.72 -7.10 2.08
C GLY A 643 -5.05 -7.16 2.84
N GLY A 644 -5.81 -8.25 2.64
CA GLY A 644 -7.15 -8.44 3.20
C GLY A 644 -7.22 -8.25 4.72
N ARG A 645 -8.42 -8.22 5.32
CA ARG A 645 -8.59 -7.75 6.72
C ARG A 645 -7.82 -8.56 7.76
N LYS A 646 -7.45 -9.81 7.44
CA LYS A 646 -6.65 -10.72 8.27
C LYS A 646 -5.13 -10.59 8.02
N SER A 647 -4.70 -9.79 7.05
CA SER A 647 -3.29 -9.60 6.69
C SER A 647 -2.54 -8.72 7.71
N THR A 648 -1.37 -9.19 8.13
CA THR A 648 -0.46 -8.52 9.06
C THR A 648 0.96 -8.49 8.50
N VAL A 649 1.85 -7.69 9.11
CA VAL A 649 3.29 -7.68 8.79
C VAL A 649 3.87 -9.11 8.83
N GLY A 650 3.50 -9.91 9.83
CA GLY A 650 3.97 -11.29 9.98
C GLY A 650 3.52 -12.22 8.86
N THR A 651 2.32 -12.04 8.32
CA THR A 651 1.85 -12.84 7.17
C THR A 651 2.45 -12.40 5.86
N VAL A 652 2.57 -11.08 5.60
CA VAL A 652 3.11 -10.54 4.34
C VAL A 652 4.60 -10.86 4.20
N THR A 653 5.35 -10.84 5.29
CA THR A 653 6.78 -11.21 5.34
C THR A 653 7.02 -12.72 5.40
N GLU A 654 5.93 -13.49 5.48
CA GLU A 654 5.87 -14.93 5.74
C GLU A 654 6.53 -15.39 7.04
N VAL A 655 7.00 -14.47 7.90
CA VAL A 655 7.60 -14.79 9.22
C VAL A 655 6.64 -15.63 10.06
N TRP A 656 5.34 -15.34 9.98
CA TRP A 656 4.31 -16.08 10.69
C TRP A 656 4.27 -17.57 10.31
N HIS A 657 4.56 -17.94 9.06
CA HIS A 657 4.61 -19.34 8.63
C HIS A 657 5.69 -20.13 9.37
N PHE A 658 6.85 -19.52 9.58
CA PHE A 658 7.95 -20.12 10.34
C PHE A 658 7.63 -20.18 11.84
N LEU A 659 7.04 -19.12 12.40
CA LEU A 659 6.61 -19.10 13.80
C LEU A 659 5.59 -20.21 14.08
N ARG A 660 4.62 -20.44 13.20
CA ARG A 660 3.64 -21.54 13.32
C ARG A 660 4.34 -22.89 13.44
N LEU A 661 5.39 -23.14 12.66
CA LEU A 661 6.18 -24.37 12.75
C LEU A 661 6.96 -24.47 14.07
N LEU A 662 7.53 -23.35 14.54
CA LEU A 662 8.22 -23.28 15.83
C LEU A 662 7.27 -23.61 16.99
N TYR A 663 6.08 -23.01 17.04
CA TYR A 663 5.07 -23.32 18.08
C TYR A 663 4.64 -24.79 18.06
N VAL A 664 4.50 -25.40 16.88
CA VAL A 664 4.16 -26.83 16.78
C VAL A 664 5.29 -27.72 17.30
N LYS A 665 6.56 -27.36 17.02
CA LYS A 665 7.72 -28.21 17.32
C LYS A 665 8.28 -28.01 18.72
N LEU A 666 8.26 -26.79 19.23
CA LEU A 666 8.91 -26.40 20.49
C LEU A 666 7.91 -25.89 21.54
N GLY A 667 6.66 -25.62 21.15
CA GLY A 667 5.66 -25.08 22.07
C GLY A 667 5.18 -26.11 23.09
N VAL A 668 5.13 -25.71 24.35
CA VAL A 668 4.50 -26.45 25.44
C VAL A 668 3.04 -26.07 25.49
N GLN A 669 2.17 -27.03 25.23
CA GLN A 669 0.73 -26.84 25.33
C GLN A 669 0.33 -26.78 26.80
N HIS A 670 -0.48 -25.79 27.17
CA HIS A 670 -1.10 -25.64 28.48
C HIS A 670 -2.61 -25.84 28.37
N CYS A 671 -3.23 -26.20 29.48
CA CYS A 671 -4.66 -26.40 29.52
C CYS A 671 -5.42 -25.06 29.43
N VAL A 672 -6.48 -24.99 28.64
CA VAL A 672 -7.28 -23.75 28.51
C VAL A 672 -8.10 -23.39 29.75
N HIS A 673 -8.30 -24.34 30.66
CA HIS A 673 -9.11 -24.18 31.87
C HIS A 673 -8.28 -23.80 33.11
N ASP A 674 -7.18 -24.51 33.34
CA ASP A 674 -6.35 -24.38 34.54
C ASP A 674 -4.90 -23.97 34.24
N PHE A 675 -4.56 -23.82 32.95
CA PHE A 675 -3.23 -23.41 32.50
C PHE A 675 -2.09 -24.34 32.94
N ALA A 676 -2.36 -25.56 33.42
CA ALA A 676 -1.32 -26.53 33.71
C ALA A 676 -0.68 -27.02 32.40
N ALA A 677 0.64 -27.22 32.43
CA ALA A 677 1.36 -27.81 31.30
C ALA A 677 0.79 -29.20 30.99
N VAL A 678 0.41 -29.40 29.73
CA VAL A 678 -0.15 -30.65 29.24
C VAL A 678 0.97 -31.69 29.22
N GLN A 679 0.73 -32.81 29.89
CA GLN A 679 1.71 -33.88 30.05
C GLN A 679 1.19 -35.19 29.45
N PRO A 680 2.10 -36.14 29.13
CA PRO A 680 1.70 -37.51 28.88
C PRO A 680 0.96 -38.10 30.08
N GLN A 681 -0.05 -38.92 29.82
CA GLN A 681 -0.74 -39.71 30.84
C GLN A 681 -0.77 -41.17 30.42
N THR A 682 -0.79 -42.07 31.41
CA THR A 682 -0.76 -43.51 31.12
C THR A 682 -2.16 -44.01 30.70
N PRO A 683 -2.24 -45.09 29.91
CA PRO A 683 -3.52 -45.73 29.57
C PRO A 683 -4.37 -46.08 30.80
N GLU A 684 -3.75 -46.43 31.93
CA GLU A 684 -4.42 -46.76 33.19
C GLU A 684 -5.13 -45.54 33.77
N ARG A 685 -4.51 -44.35 33.66
CA ARG A 685 -5.12 -43.09 34.08
C ARG A 685 -6.31 -42.71 33.21
N ILE A 686 -6.23 -42.96 31.89
CA ILE A 686 -7.35 -42.78 30.95
C ILE A 686 -8.50 -43.73 31.33
N ALA A 687 -8.20 -45.01 31.56
CA ALA A 687 -9.21 -45.99 31.98
C ALA A 687 -9.92 -45.56 33.28
N ALA A 688 -9.16 -45.10 34.28
CA ALA A 688 -9.72 -44.60 35.54
C ALA A 688 -10.62 -43.36 35.36
N GLN A 689 -10.24 -42.43 34.48
CA GLN A 689 -11.07 -41.27 34.13
C GLN A 689 -12.38 -41.70 33.48
N ILE A 690 -12.33 -42.62 32.52
CA ILE A 690 -13.52 -43.16 31.84
C ILE A 690 -14.44 -43.85 32.87
N MET A 691 -13.87 -44.68 33.75
CA MET A 691 -14.60 -45.37 34.83
C MET A 691 -15.29 -44.40 35.79
N THR A 692 -14.69 -43.23 36.03
CA THR A 692 -15.22 -42.21 36.95
C THR A 692 -16.28 -41.35 36.28
N ARG A 693 -16.02 -40.83 35.07
CA ARG A 693 -16.90 -39.87 34.37
C ARG A 693 -18.15 -40.52 33.78
N HIS A 694 -18.02 -41.75 33.27
CA HIS A 694 -19.07 -42.42 32.50
C HIS A 694 -19.69 -43.60 33.24
N ARG A 695 -19.54 -43.65 34.57
CA ARG A 695 -20.04 -44.76 35.40
C ARG A 695 -21.53 -45.01 35.18
N GLY A 696 -21.89 -46.25 34.84
CA GLY A 696 -23.27 -46.65 34.59
C GLY A 696 -23.80 -46.29 33.18
N GLN A 697 -22.99 -45.66 32.34
CA GLN A 697 -23.34 -45.35 30.96
C GLN A 697 -22.72 -46.36 29.98
N THR A 698 -23.33 -46.53 28.81
CA THR A 698 -22.73 -47.27 27.70
C THR A 698 -21.95 -46.29 26.82
N ILE A 699 -20.68 -46.62 26.56
CA ILE A 699 -19.80 -45.81 25.72
C ILE A 699 -19.34 -46.59 24.49
N GLY A 700 -18.87 -45.87 23.47
CA GLY A 700 -18.14 -46.40 22.32
C GLY A 700 -16.69 -45.92 22.34
N LEU A 701 -15.73 -46.85 22.24
CA LEU A 701 -14.31 -46.54 22.05
C LEU A 701 -14.01 -46.50 20.55
N LEU A 702 -13.56 -45.34 20.07
CA LEU A 702 -13.25 -45.10 18.67
C LEU A 702 -11.77 -44.72 18.52
N ALA A 703 -11.07 -45.33 17.56
CA ALA A 703 -9.70 -44.95 17.21
C ALA A 703 -9.72 -43.97 16.02
N PRO A 704 -9.28 -42.70 16.19
CA PRO A 704 -9.26 -41.74 15.08
C PRO A 704 -8.19 -42.13 14.05
N LEU A 705 -8.61 -42.42 12.82
CA LEU A 705 -7.71 -42.75 11.70
C LEU A 705 -7.37 -41.51 10.87
N VAL A 706 -8.37 -40.65 10.67
CA VAL A 706 -8.26 -39.38 9.92
C VAL A 706 -9.03 -38.31 10.68
N VAL A 707 -8.47 -37.11 10.82
CA VAL A 707 -9.13 -35.99 11.52
C VAL A 707 -9.03 -34.73 10.66
N ALA A 708 -10.19 -34.24 10.19
CA ALA A 708 -10.32 -33.02 9.39
C ALA A 708 -9.29 -32.89 8.24
N ARG A 709 -9.22 -33.92 7.38
CA ARG A 709 -8.35 -33.93 6.19
C ARG A 709 -9.12 -34.26 4.92
N LYS A 710 -8.71 -33.64 3.81
CA LYS A 710 -9.26 -33.91 2.48
C LYS A 710 -8.73 -35.22 1.92
N GLY A 711 -9.55 -35.98 1.20
CA GLY A 711 -9.15 -37.24 0.59
C GLY A 711 -10.30 -38.23 0.41
N VAL A 712 -10.03 -39.31 -0.33
CA VAL A 712 -11.05 -40.31 -0.69
C VAL A 712 -11.12 -41.47 0.31
N TYR A 713 -9.99 -41.82 0.94
CA TYR A 713 -9.87 -42.78 2.06
C TYR A 713 -10.54 -44.16 1.93
N THR A 714 -10.91 -44.61 0.72
CA THR A 714 -11.54 -45.92 0.50
C THR A 714 -10.66 -47.09 0.97
N GLU A 715 -9.35 -46.93 0.92
CA GLU A 715 -8.35 -47.89 1.41
C GLU A 715 -8.49 -48.22 2.92
N LEU A 716 -9.09 -47.32 3.72
CA LEU A 716 -9.32 -47.57 5.15
C LEU A 716 -10.39 -48.65 5.37
N ALA A 717 -11.43 -48.67 4.54
CA ALA A 717 -12.46 -49.71 4.59
C ALA A 717 -11.90 -51.07 4.13
N ASP A 718 -11.03 -51.05 3.11
CA ASP A 718 -10.33 -52.26 2.64
C ASP A 718 -9.36 -52.82 3.69
N TRP A 719 -8.75 -51.94 4.50
CA TRP A 719 -7.91 -52.33 5.64
C TRP A 719 -8.73 -52.86 6.84
N ALA A 720 -9.89 -52.25 7.14
CA ALA A 720 -10.71 -52.56 8.30
C ALA A 720 -11.47 -53.89 8.16
N ARG A 721 -12.02 -54.16 6.97
CA ARG A 721 -12.83 -55.35 6.68
C ARG A 721 -12.16 -56.70 6.99
N PRO A 722 -10.93 -57.02 6.53
CA PRO A 722 -10.28 -58.29 6.82
C PRO A 722 -9.92 -58.46 8.31
N ARG A 723 -9.98 -57.39 9.10
CA ARG A 723 -9.72 -57.39 10.55
C ARG A 723 -11.00 -57.53 11.39
N GLY A 724 -12.14 -57.77 10.73
CA GLY A 724 -13.43 -58.02 11.40
C GLY A 724 -14.20 -56.77 11.80
N PHE A 725 -13.75 -55.57 11.40
CA PHE A 725 -14.51 -54.34 11.63
C PHE A 725 -15.61 -54.20 10.58
N THR A 726 -16.85 -54.01 11.03
CA THR A 726 -18.04 -53.96 10.16
C THR A 726 -18.39 -52.55 9.71
N HIS A 727 -18.00 -51.52 10.47
CA HIS A 727 -18.33 -50.12 10.22
C HIS A 727 -17.13 -49.20 10.48
N LEU A 728 -17.12 -48.05 9.81
CA LEU A 728 -16.28 -46.89 10.10
C LEU A 728 -17.20 -45.70 10.38
N ARG A 729 -16.84 -44.84 11.34
CA ARG A 729 -17.59 -43.60 11.57
C ARG A 729 -16.96 -42.46 10.78
N VAL A 730 -17.68 -41.91 9.81
CA VAL A 730 -17.23 -40.84 8.90
C VAL A 730 -18.09 -39.61 9.11
N ASP A 731 -17.49 -38.50 9.52
CA ASP A 731 -18.19 -37.22 9.78
C ASP A 731 -19.41 -37.37 10.70
N GLY A 732 -19.32 -38.30 11.65
CA GLY A 732 -20.38 -38.65 12.58
C GLY A 732 -21.23 -39.85 12.17
N GLU A 733 -21.22 -40.24 10.89
CA GLU A 733 -22.04 -41.33 10.34
C GLU A 733 -21.36 -42.71 10.39
N PHE A 734 -22.03 -43.73 10.93
CA PHE A 734 -21.53 -45.11 10.91
C PHE A 734 -21.82 -45.77 9.57
N LEU A 735 -20.81 -45.81 8.70
CA LEU A 735 -20.90 -46.38 7.37
C LEU A 735 -20.34 -47.82 7.34
N PRO A 736 -21.00 -48.76 6.65
CA PRO A 736 -20.52 -50.14 6.56
C PRO A 736 -19.20 -50.21 5.76
N THR A 737 -18.26 -51.04 6.21
CA THR A 737 -16.99 -51.27 5.49
C THR A 737 -17.20 -52.02 4.17
N THR A 738 -18.32 -52.72 4.03
CA THR A 738 -18.72 -53.41 2.80
C THR A 738 -19.59 -52.48 1.97
N GLY A 739 -19.22 -52.23 0.71
CA GLY A 739 -19.91 -51.23 -0.12
C GLY A 739 -19.64 -49.78 0.31
N PHE A 740 -18.48 -49.53 0.94
CA PHE A 740 -18.14 -48.22 1.48
C PHE A 740 -18.16 -47.12 0.40
N PRO A 741 -18.83 -45.97 0.64
CA PRO A 741 -19.00 -44.93 -0.37
C PRO A 741 -17.69 -44.20 -0.67
N ARG A 742 -17.56 -43.70 -1.89
CA ARG A 742 -16.41 -42.87 -2.30
C ARG A 742 -16.59 -41.47 -1.71
N LEU A 743 -15.76 -41.13 -0.72
CA LEU A 743 -15.77 -39.81 -0.10
C LEU A 743 -15.29 -38.72 -1.06
N ASP A 744 -15.74 -37.48 -0.83
CA ASP A 744 -15.42 -36.34 -1.67
C ASP A 744 -13.97 -35.88 -1.42
N ARG A 745 -13.12 -35.99 -2.44
CA ARG A 745 -11.70 -35.64 -2.33
C ARG A 745 -11.43 -34.20 -1.93
N PHE A 746 -12.39 -33.29 -2.10
CA PHE A 746 -12.22 -31.86 -1.85
C PHE A 746 -12.80 -31.38 -0.52
N LYS A 747 -13.54 -32.24 0.19
CA LYS A 747 -14.10 -31.96 1.52
C LYS A 747 -13.21 -32.55 2.61
N GLU A 748 -13.15 -31.87 3.76
CA GLU A 748 -12.44 -32.40 4.92
C GLU A 748 -13.30 -33.47 5.60
N HIS A 749 -12.70 -34.63 5.86
CA HIS A 749 -13.35 -35.76 6.50
C HIS A 749 -12.68 -36.12 7.82
N THR A 750 -13.47 -36.57 8.80
CA THR A 750 -13.02 -37.22 10.03
C THR A 750 -13.48 -38.66 10.02
N ILE A 751 -12.55 -39.61 10.12
CA ILE A 751 -12.80 -41.05 10.03
C ILE A 751 -12.27 -41.73 11.29
N GLU A 752 -13.15 -42.43 11.99
CA GLU A 752 -12.89 -43.11 13.25
C GLU A 752 -13.24 -44.59 13.12
N LEU A 753 -12.41 -45.45 13.72
CA LEU A 753 -12.60 -46.89 13.77
C LEU A 753 -13.29 -47.29 15.08
N PRO A 754 -14.54 -47.81 15.05
CA PRO A 754 -15.20 -48.33 16.24
C PRO A 754 -14.51 -49.61 16.73
N VAL A 755 -13.93 -49.57 17.94
CA VAL A 755 -13.19 -50.69 18.51
C VAL A 755 -14.10 -51.56 19.38
N LEU A 756 -14.84 -50.94 20.30
CA LEU A 756 -15.79 -51.65 21.15
C LEU A 756 -16.86 -50.70 21.70
N SER A 757 -18.05 -51.23 21.99
CA SER A 757 -19.05 -50.57 22.83
C SER A 757 -19.34 -51.41 24.07
N LEU A 758 -19.36 -50.79 25.24
CA LEU A 758 -19.61 -51.50 26.51
C LEU A 758 -20.22 -50.58 27.58
N PRO A 759 -20.98 -51.12 28.55
CA PRO A 759 -21.39 -50.40 29.74
C PRO A 759 -20.22 -50.27 30.72
N VAL A 760 -20.01 -49.06 31.24
CA VAL A 760 -18.93 -48.73 32.18
C VAL A 760 -19.35 -49.14 33.59
N THR A 761 -18.97 -50.36 33.98
CA THR A 761 -19.23 -50.93 35.31
C THR A 761 -17.96 -51.58 35.88
N PRO A 762 -17.82 -51.74 37.21
CA PRO A 762 -16.66 -52.40 37.81
C PRO A 762 -16.39 -53.81 37.27
N GLY A 763 -17.44 -54.56 36.89
CA GLY A 763 -17.29 -55.91 36.34
C GLY A 763 -16.64 -55.97 34.95
N ASN A 764 -16.73 -54.89 34.16
CA ASN A 764 -16.22 -54.84 32.79
C ASN A 764 -14.90 -54.06 32.68
N GLU A 765 -14.29 -53.68 33.80
CA GLU A 765 -13.11 -52.82 33.83
C GLU A 765 -11.90 -53.45 33.11
N ALA A 766 -11.72 -54.77 33.22
CA ALA A 766 -10.65 -55.49 32.52
C ALA A 766 -10.81 -55.40 30.99
N GLN A 767 -12.04 -55.62 30.51
CA GLN A 767 -12.37 -55.54 29.08
C GLN A 767 -12.26 -54.11 28.53
N LEU A 768 -12.62 -53.11 29.34
CA LEU A 768 -12.42 -51.70 29.02
C LEU A 768 -10.94 -51.41 28.78
N ARG A 769 -10.05 -51.84 29.68
CA ARG A 769 -8.60 -51.61 29.56
C ARG A 769 -8.01 -52.24 28.31
N GLU A 770 -8.35 -53.49 28.02
CA GLU A 770 -7.87 -54.20 26.83
C GLU A 770 -8.31 -53.50 25.54
N SER A 771 -9.58 -53.11 25.46
CA SER A 771 -10.15 -52.45 24.29
C SER A 771 -9.64 -51.02 24.12
N LEU A 772 -9.40 -50.32 25.23
CA LEU A 772 -8.76 -49.01 25.26
C LEU A 772 -7.33 -49.08 24.73
N ALA A 773 -6.55 -50.09 25.12
CA ALA A 773 -5.19 -50.29 24.60
C ALA A 773 -5.19 -50.46 23.08
N ARG A 774 -6.10 -51.29 22.55
CA ARG A 774 -6.28 -51.47 21.09
C ARG A 774 -6.70 -50.17 20.38
N ALA A 775 -7.61 -49.41 20.98
CA ALA A 775 -8.06 -48.15 20.41
C ALA A 775 -6.93 -47.09 20.39
N LEU A 776 -6.15 -47.02 21.46
CA LEU A 776 -4.96 -46.16 21.53
C LEU A 776 -3.89 -46.59 20.54
N GLU A 777 -3.68 -47.89 20.31
CA GLU A 777 -2.73 -48.39 19.31
C GLU A 777 -3.11 -47.95 17.89
N HIS A 778 -4.35 -48.22 17.47
CA HIS A 778 -4.85 -47.81 16.16
C HIS A 778 -4.91 -46.28 15.99
N GLY A 779 -5.26 -45.55 17.05
CA GLY A 779 -5.31 -44.09 17.09
C GLY A 779 -3.97 -43.41 17.39
N LYS A 780 -2.84 -44.15 17.37
CA LYS A 780 -1.47 -43.64 17.62
C LYS A 780 -1.31 -42.83 18.91
N GLY A 781 -1.98 -43.29 19.96
CA GLY A 781 -1.98 -42.71 21.30
C GLY A 781 -3.18 -41.82 21.62
N VAL A 782 -4.14 -41.67 20.70
CA VAL A 782 -5.40 -40.92 20.88
C VAL A 782 -6.58 -41.87 20.77
N VAL A 783 -7.61 -41.64 21.57
CA VAL A 783 -8.88 -42.37 21.52
C VAL A 783 -10.03 -41.37 21.65
N HIS A 784 -11.10 -41.58 20.91
CA HIS A 784 -12.34 -40.83 21.01
C HIS A 784 -13.37 -41.70 21.75
N VAL A 785 -13.93 -41.18 22.83
CA VAL A 785 -14.97 -41.83 23.62
C VAL A 785 -16.30 -41.20 23.23
N LEU A 786 -17.15 -41.99 22.59
CA LEU A 786 -18.52 -41.60 22.24
C LEU A 786 -19.45 -41.99 23.39
N HIS A 787 -20.01 -41.02 24.09
CA HIS A 787 -21.00 -41.22 25.17
C HIS A 787 -22.39 -40.74 24.72
N ASP A 788 -23.42 -40.96 25.53
CA ASP A 788 -24.83 -40.67 25.21
C ASP A 788 -25.35 -41.37 23.94
N ILE A 789 -24.91 -42.62 23.70
CA ILE A 789 -25.22 -43.38 22.47
C ILE A 789 -26.57 -44.11 22.49
N ALA A 790 -27.53 -43.65 23.30
CA ALA A 790 -28.87 -44.23 23.33
C ALA A 790 -29.53 -44.10 21.95
N GLY A 791 -30.12 -45.18 21.45
CA GLY A 791 -30.76 -45.21 20.13
C GLY A 791 -29.81 -45.43 18.94
N LEU A 792 -28.48 -45.43 19.14
CA LEU A 792 -27.51 -45.64 18.05
C LEU A 792 -27.73 -46.98 17.33
N ARG A 793 -27.97 -48.07 18.08
CA ARG A 793 -28.24 -49.39 17.50
C ARG A 793 -29.48 -49.38 16.60
N ASN A 794 -30.57 -48.80 17.08
CA ASN A 794 -31.81 -48.68 16.30
C ASN A 794 -31.60 -47.82 15.04
N ALA A 795 -30.84 -46.73 15.16
CA ALA A 795 -30.53 -45.88 14.02
C ALA A 795 -29.72 -46.62 12.94
N MET A 796 -28.70 -47.39 13.36
CA MET A 796 -27.91 -48.23 12.46
C MET A 796 -28.73 -49.35 11.81
N GLU A 797 -29.64 -49.99 12.55
CA GLU A 797 -30.52 -51.06 12.03
C GLU A 797 -31.58 -50.54 11.06
N THR A 798 -32.09 -49.32 11.28
CA THR A 798 -33.10 -48.67 10.43
C THR A 798 -32.51 -47.85 9.27
N GLY A 799 -31.18 -47.70 9.22
CA GLY A 799 -30.49 -46.88 8.21
C GLY A 799 -30.78 -45.38 8.33
N THR A 800 -31.16 -44.90 9.52
CA THR A 800 -31.36 -43.48 9.80
C THR A 800 -30.03 -42.79 10.15
N SER A 801 -29.94 -41.47 9.95
CA SER A 801 -28.71 -40.70 10.17
C SER A 801 -28.21 -40.82 11.62
N THR A 802 -26.92 -41.13 11.77
CA THR A 802 -26.23 -41.30 13.05
C THR A 802 -25.34 -40.10 13.40
N ALA A 803 -25.20 -39.10 12.52
CA ALA A 803 -24.32 -37.95 12.69
C ALA A 803 -24.56 -37.15 13.99
N HIS A 804 -25.80 -37.09 14.46
CA HIS A 804 -26.19 -36.32 15.65
C HIS A 804 -26.28 -37.17 16.93
N ILE A 805 -25.98 -38.47 16.87
CA ILE A 805 -26.12 -39.40 17.99
C ILE A 805 -24.80 -39.48 18.78
N GLY A 806 -24.89 -39.16 20.07
CA GLY A 806 -23.77 -39.19 21.00
C GLY A 806 -22.86 -37.97 20.95
N ARG A 807 -22.02 -37.84 21.97
CA ARG A 807 -21.01 -36.77 22.10
C ARG A 807 -19.62 -37.37 22.20
N VAL A 808 -18.67 -36.75 21.52
CA VAL A 808 -17.28 -37.24 21.45
C VAL A 808 -16.42 -36.51 22.48
N GLU A 809 -15.81 -37.27 23.38
CA GLU A 809 -14.75 -36.82 24.28
C GLU A 809 -13.41 -37.39 23.83
N VAL A 810 -12.37 -36.56 23.71
CA VAL A 810 -11.04 -37.00 23.27
C VAL A 810 -10.21 -37.35 24.49
N PHE A 811 -9.51 -38.48 24.45
CA PHE A 811 -8.46 -38.86 25.40
C PHE A 811 -7.13 -39.11 24.67
N SER A 812 -6.03 -38.67 25.27
CA SER A 812 -4.69 -38.80 24.68
C SER A 812 -3.69 -39.25 25.73
N THR A 813 -2.87 -40.23 25.38
CA THR A 813 -1.71 -40.70 26.18
C THR A 813 -0.55 -39.73 26.13
N LYS A 814 -0.48 -38.91 25.08
CA LYS A 814 0.62 -37.97 24.88
C LYS A 814 0.35 -36.62 25.53
N ARG A 815 -0.93 -36.25 25.65
CA ARG A 815 -1.35 -34.87 25.93
C ARG A 815 -2.64 -34.78 26.71
N ALA A 816 -2.53 -34.73 28.04
CA ALA A 816 -3.63 -34.39 28.92
C ALA A 816 -3.22 -33.41 30.00
N CYS A 817 -4.18 -32.60 30.43
CA CYS A 817 -4.00 -31.77 31.60
C CYS A 817 -3.90 -32.66 32.85
N PRO A 818 -2.86 -32.51 33.68
CA PRO A 818 -2.74 -33.28 34.92
C PRO A 818 -3.78 -32.89 35.98
N VAL A 819 -4.39 -31.69 35.88
CA VAL A 819 -5.34 -31.14 36.86
C VAL A 819 -6.78 -31.49 36.51
N CYS A 820 -7.31 -30.98 35.38
CA CYS A 820 -8.70 -31.22 34.99
C CYS A 820 -8.91 -32.44 34.08
N ALA A 821 -7.83 -33.15 33.71
CA ALA A 821 -7.87 -34.33 32.83
C ALA A 821 -8.42 -34.07 31.41
N THR A 822 -8.54 -32.82 30.98
CA THR A 822 -8.84 -32.48 29.57
C THR A 822 -7.70 -32.96 28.69
N SER A 823 -8.00 -33.78 27.68
CA SER A 823 -6.99 -34.19 26.69
C SER A 823 -7.03 -33.32 25.45
N TYR A 824 -5.87 -33.16 24.82
CA TYR A 824 -5.69 -32.30 23.66
C TYR A 824 -5.21 -33.10 22.44
N ALA A 825 -5.62 -32.64 21.26
CA ALA A 825 -5.16 -33.17 19.99
C ALA A 825 -3.67 -32.83 19.74
N GLU A 826 -3.08 -33.45 18.71
CA GLU A 826 -1.75 -33.08 18.24
C GLU A 826 -1.72 -31.63 17.73
N LEU A 827 -0.57 -30.95 17.88
CA LEU A 827 -0.44 -29.56 17.48
C LEU A 827 -0.27 -29.55 15.96
N ASP A 828 -1.17 -28.85 15.27
CA ASP A 828 -1.14 -28.69 13.82
C ASP A 828 -0.80 -27.23 13.50
N PRO A 829 0.05 -26.94 12.49
CA PRO A 829 0.36 -25.57 12.09
C PRO A 829 -0.89 -24.72 11.78
N ARG A 830 -2.02 -25.32 11.37
CA ARG A 830 -3.30 -24.64 11.14
C ARG A 830 -3.92 -24.07 12.41
N LEU A 831 -3.62 -24.64 13.58
CA LEU A 831 -4.06 -24.14 14.89
C LEU A 831 -3.49 -22.75 15.17
N PHE A 832 -2.29 -22.47 14.65
CA PHE A 832 -1.61 -21.17 14.81
C PHE A 832 -1.89 -20.22 13.64
N SER A 833 -2.92 -20.48 12.83
CA SER A 833 -3.31 -19.62 11.71
C SER A 833 -4.67 -18.99 11.96
N TYR A 834 -4.71 -17.67 12.11
CA TYR A 834 -5.96 -16.91 12.13
C TYR A 834 -6.63 -16.78 10.74
N ASN A 835 -5.96 -17.25 9.68
CA ASN A 835 -6.54 -17.43 8.35
C ASN A 835 -7.20 -18.80 8.16
N SER A 836 -7.23 -19.64 9.21
CA SER A 836 -7.86 -20.97 9.17
C SER A 836 -8.90 -21.09 10.26
N LYS A 837 -10.03 -21.73 9.94
CA LYS A 837 -11.08 -22.07 10.92
C LYS A 837 -10.58 -22.83 12.14
N HIS A 838 -9.51 -23.58 11.98
CA HIS A 838 -8.91 -24.38 13.05
C HIS A 838 -8.18 -23.52 14.08
N GLY A 839 -7.66 -22.36 13.70
CA GLY A 839 -6.83 -21.51 14.55
C GLY A 839 -7.46 -20.19 14.93
N TRP A 840 -8.40 -19.68 14.14
CA TRP A 840 -8.99 -18.37 14.36
C TRP A 840 -9.85 -18.30 15.62
N CYS A 841 -9.96 -17.12 16.22
CA CYS A 841 -10.92 -16.88 17.29
C CYS A 841 -12.34 -17.00 16.70
N PRO A 842 -13.24 -17.78 17.32
CA PRO A 842 -14.59 -17.98 16.77
C PRO A 842 -15.40 -16.68 16.72
N ASP A 843 -15.15 -15.73 17.63
CA ASP A 843 -15.96 -14.51 17.73
C ASP A 843 -15.56 -13.40 16.76
N CYS A 844 -14.28 -13.32 16.39
CA CYS A 844 -13.80 -12.35 15.40
C CYS A 844 -13.39 -12.97 14.07
N VAL A 845 -13.45 -14.30 13.93
CA VAL A 845 -13.15 -15.02 12.69
C VAL A 845 -11.75 -14.68 12.16
N GLY A 846 -10.80 -14.47 13.09
CA GLY A 846 -9.39 -14.15 12.76
C GLY A 846 -9.09 -12.68 12.48
N THR A 847 -10.09 -11.78 12.50
CA THR A 847 -9.88 -10.34 12.23
C THR A 847 -9.26 -9.57 13.40
N GLY A 848 -9.41 -10.08 14.63
CA GLY A 848 -8.92 -9.44 15.87
C GLY A 848 -9.82 -8.32 16.39
N VAL A 849 -10.85 -7.91 15.65
CA VAL A 849 -11.76 -6.82 16.05
C VAL A 849 -13.14 -7.35 16.46
N LYS A 850 -13.90 -6.55 17.18
CA LYS A 850 -15.29 -6.86 17.54
C LYS A 850 -16.16 -6.85 16.27
N LEU A 851 -16.92 -7.92 16.06
CA LEU A 851 -17.86 -8.09 14.96
C LEU A 851 -19.30 -8.07 15.46
N THR A 852 -20.24 -7.55 14.67
CA THR A 852 -21.68 -7.83 14.86
C THR A 852 -22.02 -9.23 14.34
N ARG A 853 -23.24 -9.69 14.63
CA ARG A 853 -23.72 -11.02 14.23
C ARG A 853 -23.76 -11.19 12.70
N GLU A 854 -24.17 -10.16 11.97
CA GLU A 854 -24.23 -10.16 10.50
C GLU A 854 -22.83 -10.18 9.90
N GLN A 855 -21.94 -9.33 10.41
CA GLN A 855 -20.54 -9.24 9.97
C GLN A 855 -19.79 -10.55 10.20
N ARG A 856 -20.01 -11.20 11.36
CA ARG A 856 -19.45 -12.51 11.66
C ARG A 856 -19.95 -13.57 10.68
N LYS A 857 -21.24 -13.58 10.36
CA LYS A 857 -21.81 -14.56 9.41
C LYS A 857 -21.25 -14.37 8.00
N ALA A 858 -21.03 -13.13 7.58
CA ALA A 858 -20.43 -12.84 6.28
C ALA A 858 -18.98 -13.34 6.21
N LEU A 859 -18.18 -13.08 7.24
CA LEU A 859 -16.74 -13.41 7.26
C LEU A 859 -16.41 -14.86 7.61
N ASP A 860 -17.42 -15.67 7.95
CA ASP A 860 -17.26 -17.07 8.37
C ASP A 860 -17.30 -18.03 7.18
N ASP A 861 -16.11 -18.34 6.67
CA ASP A 861 -15.85 -19.29 5.59
C ASP A 861 -16.34 -20.74 5.88
N SER A 862 -16.84 -21.05 7.08
CA SER A 862 -17.41 -22.36 7.41
C SER A 862 -18.89 -22.51 7.04
N VAL A 863 -19.59 -21.41 6.74
CA VAL A 863 -21.00 -21.40 6.36
C VAL A 863 -21.12 -21.51 4.84
N LEU A 864 -20.73 -22.65 4.28
CA LEU A 864 -20.99 -22.96 2.87
C LEU A 864 -22.49 -23.26 2.69
N ALA A 865 -23.14 -22.58 1.74
CA ALA A 865 -24.47 -22.94 1.27
C ALA A 865 -24.46 -24.39 0.75
N ALA A 866 -25.45 -25.18 1.16
CA ALA A 866 -25.54 -26.62 0.87
C ALA A 866 -25.62 -26.99 -0.64
N ASP A 867 -25.75 -25.99 -1.53
CA ASP A 867 -26.20 -26.20 -2.91
C ASP A 867 -25.12 -26.13 -4.01
N GLU A 868 -23.86 -25.80 -3.70
CA GLU A 868 -22.85 -25.69 -4.77
C GLU A 868 -21.97 -26.94 -4.90
N LYS A 869 -22.29 -27.75 -5.92
CA LYS A 869 -21.55 -28.92 -6.41
C LYS A 869 -20.12 -28.57 -6.86
N GLY A 870 -19.22 -28.32 -5.91
CA GLY A 870 -17.77 -28.41 -6.13
C GLY A 870 -17.17 -27.44 -7.15
N ARG A 871 -17.78 -26.27 -7.39
CA ARG A 871 -17.05 -25.14 -7.97
C ARG A 871 -16.28 -24.45 -6.85
N GLU A 872 -15.00 -24.20 -7.07
CA GLU A 872 -14.19 -23.34 -6.19
C GLU A 872 -14.90 -21.98 -6.10
N GLN A 873 -15.32 -21.60 -4.89
CA GLN A 873 -15.80 -20.25 -4.65
C GLN A 873 -14.66 -19.27 -4.92
N THR A 874 -14.97 -18.25 -5.71
CA THR A 874 -14.18 -17.04 -5.90
C THR A 874 -13.64 -16.55 -4.56
N PHE A 875 -12.35 -16.23 -4.49
CA PHE A 875 -11.60 -15.76 -3.31
C PHE A 875 -12.08 -14.42 -2.72
N ALA A 876 -13.34 -14.02 -2.93
CA ALA A 876 -13.88 -12.76 -2.46
C ALA A 876 -14.25 -12.85 -0.97
N GLU A 877 -13.52 -12.12 -0.11
CA GLU A 877 -14.03 -11.79 1.22
C GLU A 877 -15.25 -10.86 1.05
N PRO A 878 -16.39 -11.11 1.72
CA PRO A 878 -17.52 -10.18 1.63
C PRO A 878 -17.14 -8.82 2.22
N GLU A 879 -17.43 -7.76 1.47
CA GLU A 879 -17.23 -6.40 1.95
C GLU A 879 -18.23 -6.10 3.06
N VAL A 880 -17.67 -5.84 4.24
CA VAL A 880 -18.41 -5.45 5.43
C VAL A 880 -17.93 -4.06 5.82
N ASP A 881 -18.76 -3.04 5.56
CA ASP A 881 -18.52 -1.67 5.99
C ASP A 881 -18.69 -1.52 7.52
N ASP A 882 -18.10 -0.46 8.08
CA ASP A 882 -18.26 -0.02 9.48
C ASP A 882 -17.88 -1.04 10.58
N LEU A 883 -16.71 -1.65 10.44
CA LEU A 883 -16.13 -2.47 11.51
C LEU A 883 -15.49 -1.59 12.59
N THR A 884 -15.96 -1.74 13.84
CA THR A 884 -15.38 -1.02 14.98
C THR A 884 -13.90 -1.40 15.17
N GLU A 885 -13.03 -0.42 15.40
CA GLU A 885 -11.61 -0.59 15.73
C GLU A 885 -11.37 -1.27 17.10
N GLN A 886 -12.44 -1.55 17.86
CA GLN A 886 -12.34 -2.15 19.19
C GLN A 886 -11.79 -3.59 19.13
N PRO A 887 -10.82 -3.94 19.99
CA PRO A 887 -10.29 -5.29 20.04
C PRO A 887 -11.39 -6.29 20.41
N CYS A 888 -11.37 -7.46 19.78
CA CYS A 888 -12.30 -8.53 20.09
C CYS A 888 -12.21 -8.89 21.58
N PRO A 889 -13.32 -8.92 22.34
CA PRO A 889 -13.27 -9.17 23.78
C PRO A 889 -12.77 -10.58 24.12
N SER A 890 -13.06 -11.57 23.27
CA SER A 890 -12.74 -12.97 23.52
C SER A 890 -11.27 -13.32 23.29
N CYS A 891 -10.66 -12.73 22.26
CA CYS A 891 -9.24 -12.92 21.98
C CYS A 891 -8.36 -11.74 22.41
N GLN A 892 -8.94 -10.63 22.88
CA GLN A 892 -8.25 -9.39 23.21
C GLN A 892 -7.32 -8.92 22.07
N GLY A 893 -7.79 -9.02 20.82
CA GLY A 893 -7.02 -8.64 19.64
C GLY A 893 -6.07 -9.70 19.08
N THR A 894 -5.78 -10.78 19.81
CA THR A 894 -4.78 -11.80 19.39
C THR A 894 -5.19 -12.70 18.22
N ARG A 895 -6.45 -12.61 17.74
CA ARG A 895 -7.01 -13.30 16.56
C ARG A 895 -7.13 -14.82 16.63
N LEU A 896 -6.47 -15.47 17.59
CA LEU A 896 -6.40 -16.92 17.73
C LEU A 896 -7.41 -17.46 18.77
N ASN A 897 -7.78 -18.73 18.61
CA ASN A 897 -8.64 -19.41 19.59
C ASN A 897 -7.92 -19.70 20.92
N PRO A 898 -8.66 -20.04 22.00
CA PRO A 898 -8.07 -20.32 23.31
C PRO A 898 -7.03 -21.43 23.30
N VAL A 899 -7.21 -22.49 22.51
CA VAL A 899 -6.30 -23.65 22.47
C VAL A 899 -4.94 -23.26 21.90
N ALA A 900 -4.92 -22.50 20.81
CA ALA A 900 -3.69 -21.99 20.20
C ALA A 900 -2.92 -21.05 21.13
N ARG A 901 -3.64 -20.16 21.84
CA ARG A 901 -3.05 -19.20 22.80
C ARG A 901 -2.48 -19.85 24.05
N ALA A 902 -2.93 -21.04 24.39
CA ALA A 902 -2.41 -21.80 25.53
C ALA A 902 -1.11 -22.55 25.19
N VAL A 903 -0.55 -22.41 23.99
CA VAL A 903 0.76 -22.99 23.65
C VAL A 903 1.84 -21.93 23.81
N LEU A 904 2.78 -22.17 24.71
CA LEU A 904 3.85 -21.23 25.05
C LEU A 904 5.20 -21.75 24.59
N LEU A 905 6.04 -20.86 24.07
CA LEU A 905 7.47 -21.14 23.85
C LEU A 905 8.24 -20.78 25.12
N ASP A 906 9.14 -21.65 25.56
CA ASP A 906 10.09 -21.31 26.61
C ASP A 906 11.18 -20.42 26.01
N ILE A 907 11.07 -19.11 26.25
CA ILE A 907 12.05 -18.11 25.83
C ILE A 907 12.72 -17.57 27.09
N SER A 908 13.34 -18.45 27.87
CA SER A 908 14.20 -18.03 28.97
C SER A 908 15.40 -17.26 28.39
N PRO A 909 15.71 -16.04 28.87
CA PRO A 909 16.92 -15.34 28.45
C PRO A 909 18.15 -16.19 28.83
N PRO A 910 19.23 -16.19 28.02
CA PRO A 910 20.44 -16.88 28.43
C PRO A 910 20.88 -16.35 29.80
N PRO A 911 21.28 -17.23 30.74
CA PRO A 911 21.66 -16.81 32.08
C PRO A 911 22.76 -15.75 31.98
N ALA A 912 22.50 -14.57 32.54
CA ALA A 912 23.47 -13.50 32.63
C ALA A 912 24.60 -13.94 33.58
N GLY A 913 25.70 -14.45 33.02
CA GLY A 913 26.92 -14.70 33.79
C GLY A 913 27.54 -16.07 33.54
N GLY A 914 28.50 -16.08 32.63
CA GLY A 914 29.43 -17.19 32.45
C GLY A 914 30.63 -16.72 31.63
N ARG A 915 31.47 -15.84 32.20
CA ARG A 915 32.86 -15.74 31.74
C ARG A 915 33.49 -17.12 31.96
N GLN A 916 33.97 -17.77 30.91
CA GLN A 916 35.21 -18.58 30.87
C GLN A 916 35.35 -19.27 29.50
N GLY A 917 36.52 -19.11 28.87
CA GLY A 917 36.98 -19.87 27.71
C GLY A 917 37.26 -19.01 26.49
#